data_AF-A0A1V6QPK3-F1
#
_entry.id   AF-A0A1V6QPK3-F1
#
_cell.length_a   1.000
_cell.length_b   1.000
_cell.length_c   1.000
_cell.angle_alpha   90.00
_cell.angle_beta   90.00
_cell.angle_gamma   90.00
#
_symmetry.space_group_name_H-M   'P 1'
#
loop_
_entity.id
_entity.type
_entity.pdbx_description
1 polymer ?
#
loop_
_entity_poly.entity_id
_entity_poly.type
_entity_poly.pdbx_seq_one_letter_code
_entity_poly.pdbx_strand_id
1 'polypeptide(L)'
;MIDTQESAILFQAEDKIFLLDIPYSIAIAQGNIAPCKQLEPTTAEPSLKTQENKSQRKQLLSCSPAKEPFPSTEPKKPNARAKVLESTPISERRFHSELILPLVRDSLETIRAGIDGDRWCFTRVVPCEEVNEYMVPDQPPSRKRRKGNDSTFLQPGPDGHAKVLDKPPVILSSAVPNIFETLSELNVTKNPSPEAAVIQIGTSHETTGEYLVPPESSFILCELPIFKGPDYRAAHELPIPGLSQKFNLILMDPPWPNRSVRRSGHYTTNHYSEMDILTEGMREILQAYSYRHEDMTQLAEPQGGSQIQSQQSIAAIWITNAEKSRKAAYHAMSGAGFHVCEEWVWVKTTQHGQPISALDGLWRKPYEILVIGKRELNVDALSSAHETHDLTAVSEAIATRRVIAAVPDLHSRKPNLRSIFEKIFFSSGSSHESYTALERRDYDVPPICRPRKLHQSTIRELQPGMPTMVQQDSEKGPEATLTENNYTERPKCFNSTLQECLFVLTATMAIGQQSFFQGCIVGVTASIGKDLNMNSAEITWINAGASLSSGAFLLSFGKLADMFGRKTLFTIGMAGFTISLLIAGFATNAIYMDVFSGIIGLFAAAVVPPAVGTLGAVYEKPSKRKNRAFACFSAGNPLGFVGGMIISGVASHEYNWRASFWALAVVYAIFTVLTVWTVPADGFARTPVSLEALRRFDLLGTCLVIVGFAFFSSSLSLAGDAPDSWKTGYVLGLFIVGFFLLVTFLYWQSIAKNPLMPLWVWKDRNFSLLMATFCLGFMGFSAVSFFLSLYLQEVKHQTSLEITAKLLPMVVSGVLVNVICGLVLHRVSNKVLTGIGALAYTASFLILSFMTEDATYWAFIFPALVLVVVGADIQFNVTNMYVMSSLPPSQQSIAGGIFNTVSKLCNNLGLGIATSVEASVVNTMTASTPAIQPYLAVYWYAAAAAGLSLFMVPFLTLKTQGNTESQENEGLTGEMVGEKMASTHPEDVPIAGTTGSVISPAIDVEHEKR
;
A
#
# COMPACT_ATOMS: atom_id res chain seq x y z
N MET A 1 -18.84 55.59 14.46
CA MET A 1 -17.44 55.71 13.98
C MET A 1 -16.60 54.72 14.76
N ILE A 2 -16.31 53.55 14.19
CA ILE A 2 -15.23 52.67 14.68
C ILE A 2 -14.13 52.80 13.62
N ASP A 3 -13.14 53.62 13.95
CA ASP A 3 -11.96 53.89 13.14
C ASP A 3 -10.81 53.07 13.77
N THR A 4 -10.64 51.81 13.37
CA THR A 4 -9.41 51.00 13.58
C THR A 4 -9.37 49.84 12.58
N GLN A 5 -8.70 50.07 11.46
CA GLN A 5 -8.39 49.13 10.37
C GLN A 5 -7.30 48.11 10.76
N GLU A 6 -7.40 47.45 11.92
CA GLU A 6 -6.36 46.53 12.43
C GLU A 6 -6.80 45.07 12.60
N SER A 7 -8.08 44.75 12.45
CA SER A 7 -8.59 43.38 12.62
C SER A 7 -9.02 42.73 11.30
N ALA A 8 -8.68 41.45 11.11
CA ALA A 8 -9.18 40.63 10.00
C ALA A 8 -10.59 40.08 10.20
N ILE A 9 -11.20 40.32 11.35
CA ILE A 9 -12.56 39.91 11.68
C ILE A 9 -13.52 40.98 11.15
N LEU A 10 -14.32 40.62 10.14
CA LEU A 10 -15.28 41.49 9.46
C LEU A 10 -16.63 41.57 10.18
N PHE A 11 -17.01 40.49 10.86
CA PHE A 11 -18.24 40.40 11.63
C PHE A 11 -18.04 39.44 12.80
N GLN A 12 -18.69 39.74 13.92
CA GLN A 12 -18.68 38.89 15.09
C GLN A 12 -20.04 38.96 15.82
N ALA A 13 -20.58 37.81 16.20
CA ALA A 13 -21.76 37.71 17.06
C ALA A 13 -21.55 36.69 18.19
N GLU A 14 -21.94 37.09 19.41
CA GLU A 14 -21.97 36.26 20.63
C GLU A 14 -20.67 35.49 20.93
N ASP A 15 -19.53 35.98 20.45
CA ASP A 15 -18.25 35.27 20.40
C ASP A 15 -18.30 33.86 19.75
N LYS A 16 -19.43 33.44 19.16
CA LYS A 16 -19.63 32.11 18.56
C LYS A 16 -19.58 32.14 17.04
N ILE A 17 -19.89 33.29 16.43
CA ILE A 17 -19.99 33.43 14.99
C ILE A 17 -18.99 34.49 14.54
N PHE A 18 -18.16 34.15 13.55
CA PHE A 18 -17.13 35.02 13.01
C PHE A 18 -17.18 35.04 11.48
N LEU A 19 -17.01 36.21 10.88
CA LEU A 19 -16.62 36.36 9.47
C LEU A 19 -15.18 36.84 9.41
N LEU A 20 -14.30 36.09 8.73
CA LEU A 20 -12.87 36.39 8.65
C LEU A 20 -12.41 36.54 7.19
N ASP A 21 -11.57 37.54 6.92
CA ASP A 21 -10.86 37.67 5.64
C ASP A 21 -9.53 36.89 5.66
N ILE A 22 -9.43 35.83 4.86
CA ILE A 22 -8.27 34.92 4.88
C ILE A 22 -6.98 35.62 4.44
N PRO A 23 -6.88 36.24 3.25
CA PRO A 23 -5.64 36.90 2.82
C PRO A 23 -5.18 37.97 3.79
N TYR A 24 -6.11 38.79 4.31
CA TYR A 24 -5.76 39.87 5.22
C TYR A 24 -5.33 39.36 6.59
N SER A 25 -5.95 38.30 7.13
CA SER A 25 -5.50 37.66 8.38
C SER A 25 -4.06 37.15 8.30
N ILE A 26 -3.63 36.65 7.14
CA ILE A 26 -2.26 36.20 6.89
C ILE A 26 -1.31 37.38 6.72
N ALA A 27 -1.74 38.44 6.01
CA ALA A 27 -0.93 39.64 5.81
C ALA A 27 -0.58 40.32 7.14
N ILE A 28 -1.55 40.41 8.06
CA ILE A 28 -1.34 40.91 9.43
C ILE A 28 -0.29 40.04 10.16
N ALA A 29 -0.44 38.71 10.11
CA ALA A 29 0.49 37.79 10.77
C ALA A 29 1.93 37.89 10.22
N GLN A 30 2.10 38.24 8.94
CA GLN A 30 3.41 38.43 8.30
C GLN A 30 4.05 39.81 8.55
N GLY A 31 3.37 40.74 9.24
CA GLY A 31 3.85 42.10 9.47
C GLY A 31 3.80 43.02 8.23
N ASN A 32 3.07 42.61 7.18
CA ASN A 32 2.91 43.38 5.95
C ASN A 32 1.66 44.27 6.06
N ILE A 33 1.77 45.52 6.52
CA ILE A 33 0.62 46.44 6.61
C ILE A 33 0.66 47.53 5.53
N ALA A 34 -0.33 47.50 4.63
CA ALA A 34 -1.03 48.71 4.20
C ALA A 34 -2.52 48.38 3.96
N PRO A 35 -3.47 49.17 4.51
CA PRO A 35 -4.88 49.07 4.16
C PRO A 35 -5.09 49.56 2.72
N CYS A 36 -6.01 48.90 2.00
CA CYS A 36 -6.42 49.28 0.66
C CYS A 36 -7.08 50.68 0.72
N LYS A 37 -6.34 51.75 0.40
CA LYS A 37 -6.96 53.05 0.09
C LYS A 37 -7.70 52.89 -1.24
N GLN A 38 -9.01 53.14 -1.22
CA GLN A 38 -9.84 53.32 -2.40
C GLN A 38 -9.17 54.33 -3.34
N LEU A 39 -8.75 53.91 -4.53
CA LEU A 39 -8.48 54.81 -5.64
C LEU A 39 -9.68 54.69 -6.59
N GLU A 40 -10.50 55.74 -6.61
CA GLU A 40 -11.44 55.98 -7.70
C GLU A 40 -10.67 56.12 -9.02
N PRO A 41 -11.24 55.68 -10.15
CA PRO A 41 -10.56 55.72 -11.43
C PRO A 41 -10.58 57.14 -12.00
N THR A 42 -9.56 57.96 -11.71
CA THR A 42 -9.32 59.19 -12.47
C THR A 42 -8.44 58.92 -13.69
N THR A 43 -9.01 59.20 -14.85
CA THR A 43 -8.40 59.38 -16.17
C THR A 43 -7.26 60.40 -16.13
N ALA A 44 -6.00 59.98 -16.29
CA ALA A 44 -4.90 60.83 -16.75
C ALA A 44 -3.68 60.01 -17.23
N GLU A 45 -3.10 60.44 -18.36
CA GLU A 45 -1.98 59.86 -19.11
C GLU A 45 -0.64 59.82 -18.33
N PRO A 46 0.34 58.97 -18.72
CA PRO A 46 1.61 58.85 -18.03
C PRO A 46 2.67 59.80 -18.62
N SER A 47 3.10 60.80 -17.85
CA SER A 47 4.31 61.59 -18.15
C SER A 47 5.50 61.19 -17.27
N LEU A 48 6.69 61.24 -17.90
CA LEU A 48 8.00 60.80 -17.45
C LEU A 48 8.54 61.35 -16.11
N LYS A 49 9.34 60.47 -15.47
CA LYS A 49 10.51 60.71 -14.60
C LYS A 49 10.30 61.40 -13.23
N THR A 50 10.45 60.61 -12.16
CA THR A 50 11.44 60.88 -11.10
C THR A 50 11.81 59.59 -10.36
N GLN A 51 13.09 59.23 -10.38
CA GLN A 51 13.69 58.19 -9.55
C GLN A 51 13.89 58.74 -8.12
N GLU A 52 12.93 58.52 -7.23
CA GLU A 52 13.13 58.69 -5.79
C GLU A 52 12.48 57.51 -5.04
N ASN A 53 13.33 56.77 -4.31
CA ASN A 53 13.04 55.86 -3.19
C ASN A 53 11.61 55.30 -3.07
N LYS A 54 11.23 54.37 -3.95
CA LYS A 54 10.15 53.41 -3.64
C LYS A 54 10.74 52.24 -2.87
N SER A 55 10.67 52.30 -1.55
CA SER A 55 10.45 51.10 -0.73
C SER A 55 9.30 50.32 -1.39
N GLN A 56 9.62 49.27 -2.15
CA GLN A 56 8.62 48.39 -2.75
C GLN A 56 7.93 47.62 -1.62
N ARG A 57 6.86 48.22 -1.09
CA ARG A 57 5.99 47.63 -0.08
C ARG A 57 5.31 46.39 -0.70
N LYS A 58 5.64 45.21 -0.19
CA LYS A 58 5.21 43.91 -0.71
C LYS A 58 3.72 43.67 -0.36
N GLN A 59 2.90 43.25 -1.34
CA GLN A 59 1.48 42.93 -1.15
C GLN A 59 1.25 41.42 -1.33
N LEU A 60 0.38 40.82 -0.51
CA LEU A 60 0.03 39.41 -0.62
C LEU A 60 -0.84 39.17 -1.86
N LEU A 61 -0.31 38.44 -2.84
CA LEU A 61 -1.07 38.05 -4.03
C LEU A 61 -2.15 37.02 -3.69
N SER A 62 -3.33 37.22 -4.27
CA SER A 62 -4.50 36.36 -4.12
C SER A 62 -5.19 36.17 -5.47
N CYS A 63 -6.31 35.46 -5.48
CA CYS A 63 -7.14 35.24 -6.68
C CYS A 63 -8.49 35.93 -6.52
N SER A 64 -9.18 36.20 -7.63
CA SER A 64 -10.53 36.77 -7.61
C SER A 64 -11.48 35.91 -6.77
N PRO A 65 -12.28 36.51 -5.86
CA PRO A 65 -13.21 35.76 -5.03
C PRO A 65 -14.28 35.08 -5.89
N ALA A 66 -14.70 33.88 -5.47
CA ALA A 66 -15.76 33.16 -6.16
C ALA A 66 -17.07 33.94 -6.04
N LYS A 67 -17.64 34.31 -7.18
CA LYS A 67 -18.94 35.01 -7.25
C LYS A 67 -20.10 34.03 -7.05
N GLU A 68 -20.03 32.91 -7.75
CA GLU A 68 -21.06 31.87 -7.72
C GLU A 68 -20.54 30.58 -7.09
N PRO A 69 -21.42 29.73 -6.53
CA PRO A 69 -21.06 28.40 -6.06
C PRO A 69 -20.44 27.54 -7.16
N PHE A 70 -19.57 26.60 -6.79
CA PHE A 70 -18.98 25.69 -7.76
C PHE A 70 -20.02 24.74 -8.35
N PRO A 71 -19.87 24.35 -9.64
CA PRO A 71 -20.77 23.39 -10.26
C PRO A 71 -20.82 22.08 -9.45
N SER A 72 -22.03 21.61 -9.14
CA SER A 72 -22.20 20.38 -8.37
C SER A 72 -21.63 19.18 -9.14
N THR A 73 -20.67 18.51 -8.54
CA THR A 73 -20.09 17.26 -9.02
C THR A 73 -20.80 16.04 -8.45
N GLU A 74 -21.97 16.20 -7.85
CA GLU A 74 -22.67 15.12 -7.16
C GLU A 74 -23.35 14.13 -8.10
N PRO A 75 -23.56 12.89 -7.63
CA PRO A 75 -24.34 11.91 -8.38
C PRO A 75 -25.76 12.45 -8.63
N LYS A 76 -26.10 12.63 -9.91
CA LYS A 76 -27.43 13.11 -10.33
C LYS A 76 -28.48 11.99 -10.34
N LYS A 77 -28.07 10.74 -10.51
CA LYS A 77 -28.97 9.57 -10.57
C LYS A 77 -29.37 9.13 -9.15
N PRO A 78 -30.66 8.85 -8.89
CA PRO A 78 -31.14 8.45 -7.56
C PRO A 78 -30.48 7.17 -7.04
N ASN A 79 -30.23 6.17 -7.90
CA ASN A 79 -29.56 4.93 -7.50
C ASN A 79 -28.09 5.17 -7.08
N ALA A 80 -27.38 6.09 -7.73
CA ALA A 80 -26.01 6.44 -7.36
C ALA A 80 -25.97 7.22 -6.03
N ARG A 81 -26.98 8.06 -5.77
CA ARG A 81 -27.18 8.72 -4.47
C ARG A 81 -27.47 7.71 -3.36
N ALA A 82 -28.36 6.74 -3.60
CA ALA A 82 -28.70 5.68 -2.66
C ALA A 82 -27.48 4.81 -2.30
N LYS A 83 -26.69 4.40 -3.29
CA LYS A 83 -25.46 3.60 -3.08
C LYS A 83 -24.40 4.34 -2.24
N VAL A 84 -24.26 5.66 -2.45
CA VAL A 84 -23.36 6.49 -1.63
C VAL A 84 -23.89 6.59 -0.21
N LEU A 85 -25.19 6.87 -0.05
CA LEU A 85 -25.85 6.90 1.24
C LEU A 85 -25.64 5.58 1.99
N GLU A 86 -25.95 4.42 1.39
CA GLU A 86 -25.72 3.10 1.99
C GLU A 86 -24.29 2.89 2.50
N SER A 87 -23.29 3.43 1.79
CA SER A 87 -21.88 3.33 2.18
C SER A 87 -21.43 4.32 3.27
N THR A 88 -22.18 5.40 3.51
CA THR A 88 -21.85 6.42 4.51
C THR A 88 -22.32 5.95 5.90
N PRO A 89 -21.47 5.95 6.94
CA PRO A 89 -21.88 5.61 8.29
C PRO A 89 -23.08 6.43 8.79
N ILE A 90 -23.99 5.80 9.53
CA ILE A 90 -25.21 6.43 10.02
C ILE A 90 -24.89 7.59 10.98
N SER A 91 -23.88 7.42 11.83
CA SER A 91 -23.35 8.45 12.74
C SER A 91 -22.84 9.70 12.02
N GLU A 92 -22.19 9.54 10.85
CA GLU A 92 -21.73 10.66 10.03
C GLU A 92 -22.91 11.43 9.42
N ARG A 93 -23.93 10.71 8.93
CA ARG A 93 -25.14 11.32 8.39
C ARG A 93 -25.88 12.10 9.47
N ARG A 94 -26.09 11.49 10.63
CA ARG A 94 -26.79 12.08 11.78
C ARG A 94 -26.10 13.35 12.26
N PHE A 95 -24.78 13.28 12.47
CA PHE A 95 -23.99 14.44 12.86
C PHE A 95 -24.10 15.60 11.86
N HIS A 96 -24.08 15.30 10.57
CA HIS A 96 -24.23 16.34 9.57
C HIS A 96 -25.64 16.94 9.56
N SER A 97 -26.69 16.10 9.51
CA SER A 97 -28.08 16.55 9.35
C SER A 97 -28.66 17.20 10.59
N GLU A 98 -28.38 16.65 11.78
CA GLU A 98 -28.98 17.11 13.04
C GLU A 98 -28.18 18.23 13.69
N LEU A 99 -26.86 18.32 13.44
CA LEU A 99 -25.99 19.24 14.17
C LEU A 99 -25.32 20.29 13.29
N ILE A 100 -24.58 19.89 12.24
CA ILE A 100 -23.81 20.86 11.43
C ILE A 100 -24.73 21.70 10.53
N LEU A 101 -25.69 21.06 9.87
CA LEU A 101 -26.57 21.73 8.91
C LEU A 101 -27.40 22.87 9.51
N PRO A 102 -28.11 22.70 10.66
CA PRO A 102 -28.80 23.82 11.30
C PRO A 102 -27.82 24.89 11.78
N LEU A 103 -26.74 24.50 12.47
CA LEU A 103 -25.73 25.42 13.00
C LEU A 103 -25.15 26.36 11.93
N VAL A 104 -24.77 25.80 10.77
CA VAL A 104 -24.20 26.58 9.66
C VAL A 104 -25.25 27.47 9.01
N ARG A 105 -26.49 26.98 8.84
CA ARG A 105 -27.57 27.77 8.25
C ARG A 105 -27.86 29.01 9.10
N ASP A 106 -28.12 28.81 10.38
CA ASP A 106 -28.49 29.88 11.31
C ASP A 106 -27.36 30.90 11.48
N SER A 107 -26.11 30.42 11.50
CA SER A 107 -24.93 31.29 11.57
C SER A 107 -24.76 32.15 10.31
N LEU A 108 -24.96 31.59 9.12
CA LEU A 108 -24.87 32.35 7.87
C LEU A 108 -26.00 33.37 7.74
N GLU A 109 -27.20 33.04 8.22
CA GLU A 109 -28.33 33.99 8.30
C GLU A 109 -28.02 35.14 9.26
N THR A 110 -27.46 34.84 10.43
CA THR A 110 -27.03 35.83 11.42
C THR A 110 -25.97 36.78 10.85
N ILE A 111 -24.96 36.24 10.16
CA ILE A 111 -23.93 37.04 9.48
C ILE A 111 -24.56 37.94 8.41
N ARG A 112 -25.47 37.38 7.61
CA ARG A 112 -26.14 38.14 6.55
C ARG A 112 -27.04 39.26 7.09
N ALA A 113 -27.68 39.04 8.23
CA ALA A 113 -28.50 40.06 8.88
C ALA A 113 -27.67 41.18 9.54
N GLY A 114 -26.42 40.88 9.93
CA GLY A 114 -25.58 41.78 10.71
C GLY A 114 -24.50 42.55 9.95
N ILE A 115 -24.34 42.33 8.64
CA ILE A 115 -23.36 43.05 7.81
C ILE A 115 -24.06 44.16 7.01
N ASP A 116 -23.54 45.39 7.16
CA ASP A 116 -23.95 46.52 6.33
C ASP A 116 -23.34 46.41 4.91
N GLY A 117 -24.09 45.76 4.01
CA GLY A 117 -23.78 45.62 2.58
C GLY A 117 -23.27 44.24 2.15
N ASP A 118 -23.06 44.05 0.84
CA ASP A 118 -22.67 42.77 0.21
C ASP A 118 -21.18 42.39 0.43
N ARG A 119 -20.51 42.94 1.44
CA ARG A 119 -19.04 42.86 1.57
C ARG A 119 -18.60 41.74 2.51
N TRP A 120 -18.50 40.52 1.98
CA TRP A 120 -18.04 39.33 2.73
C TRP A 120 -16.52 39.15 2.78
N CYS A 121 -15.77 39.93 2.00
CA CYS A 121 -14.31 39.94 2.01
C CYS A 121 -13.75 41.31 1.60
N PHE A 122 -12.48 41.56 1.89
CA PHE A 122 -11.77 42.73 1.39
C PHE A 122 -11.42 42.59 -0.09
N THR A 123 -11.09 43.72 -0.74
CA THR A 123 -10.61 43.74 -2.12
C THR A 123 -9.29 42.98 -2.24
N ARG A 124 -9.24 42.01 -3.15
CA ARG A 124 -8.07 41.15 -3.35
C ARG A 124 -7.11 41.73 -4.38
N VAL A 125 -5.82 41.61 -4.12
CA VAL A 125 -4.76 41.94 -5.08
C VAL A 125 -4.51 40.73 -5.97
N VAL A 126 -4.85 40.84 -7.25
CA VAL A 126 -4.70 39.76 -8.25
C VAL A 126 -3.60 40.17 -9.25
N PRO A 127 -2.74 39.25 -9.73
CA PRO A 127 -1.75 39.57 -10.75
C PRO A 127 -2.43 40.10 -12.03
N CYS A 128 -1.93 41.20 -12.61
CA CYS A 128 -2.35 41.65 -13.94
C CYS A 128 -1.96 40.59 -14.97
N GLU A 129 -2.93 40.08 -15.73
CA GLU A 129 -2.63 39.30 -16.93
C GLU A 129 -2.19 40.27 -18.03
N GLU A 130 -0.98 40.11 -18.57
CA GLU A 130 -0.62 40.71 -19.85
C GLU A 130 -1.56 40.14 -20.92
N VAL A 131 -2.49 40.97 -21.38
CA VAL A 131 -3.42 40.65 -22.45
C VAL A 131 -2.64 40.68 -23.76
N ASN A 132 -2.22 39.52 -24.27
CA ASN A 132 -1.85 39.41 -25.67
C ASN A 132 -3.14 39.50 -26.51
N GLU A 133 -3.43 40.71 -27.00
CA GLU A 133 -4.45 40.99 -28.02
C GLU A 133 -4.07 40.34 -29.36
N TYR A 134 -4.44 39.07 -29.56
CA TYR A 134 -4.73 38.50 -30.88
C TYR A 134 -5.80 37.41 -30.71
N MET A 135 -7.08 37.82 -30.66
CA MET A 135 -8.22 36.91 -30.72
C MET A 135 -8.55 36.56 -32.17
N VAL A 136 -8.53 35.26 -32.49
CA VAL A 136 -9.34 34.68 -33.58
C VAL A 136 -10.61 34.14 -32.92
N PRO A 137 -11.83 34.47 -33.42
CA PRO A 137 -13.08 33.96 -32.86
C PRO A 137 -13.37 32.53 -33.36
N ASP A 138 -14.12 31.78 -32.55
CA ASP A 138 -14.62 30.40 -32.77
C ASP A 138 -13.72 29.22 -32.39
N GLN A 139 -13.44 29.08 -31.09
CA GLN A 139 -13.41 27.76 -30.43
C GLN A 139 -13.95 27.85 -29.00
N PRO A 140 -14.72 26.86 -28.51
CA PRO A 140 -15.16 26.83 -27.12
C PRO A 140 -13.93 26.78 -26.21
N PRO A 141 -13.92 27.46 -25.05
CA PRO A 141 -12.72 27.59 -24.23
C PRO A 141 -12.30 26.21 -23.75
N SER A 142 -11.23 25.67 -24.36
CA SER A 142 -10.57 24.48 -23.86
C SER A 142 -10.14 24.79 -22.44
N ARG A 143 -10.68 24.05 -21.48
CA ARG A 143 -10.41 24.20 -20.06
C ARG A 143 -9.01 23.65 -19.78
N LYS A 144 -7.97 24.28 -20.35
CA LYS A 144 -6.58 24.10 -19.93
C LYS A 144 -6.52 24.57 -18.49
N ARG A 145 -6.61 23.60 -17.58
CA ARG A 145 -6.24 23.78 -16.18
C ARG A 145 -4.85 24.40 -16.19
N ARG A 146 -4.76 25.70 -15.91
CA ARG A 146 -3.49 26.35 -15.55
C ARG A 146 -2.86 25.43 -14.51
N LYS A 147 -1.71 24.84 -14.83
CA LYS A 147 -0.86 24.21 -13.83
C LYS A 147 -0.62 25.31 -12.79
N GLY A 148 -1.30 25.22 -11.64
CA GLY A 148 -0.92 26.02 -10.49
C GLY A 148 0.54 25.69 -10.20
N ASN A 149 1.35 26.74 -10.05
CA ASN A 149 2.80 26.75 -9.78
C ASN A 149 3.45 25.37 -9.79
N ASP A 150 4.37 25.14 -10.73
CA ASP A 150 5.35 24.06 -10.67
C ASP A 150 6.04 24.13 -9.29
N SER A 151 5.48 23.44 -8.30
CA SER A 151 6.16 23.10 -7.07
C SER A 151 7.17 22.06 -7.48
N THR A 152 8.41 22.50 -7.69
CA THR A 152 9.57 21.67 -7.88
C THR A 152 9.50 20.55 -6.83
N PHE A 153 9.26 19.32 -7.29
CA PHE A 153 9.23 18.16 -6.40
C PHE A 153 10.60 18.06 -5.74
N LEU A 154 10.66 18.34 -4.44
CA LEU A 154 11.83 18.12 -3.61
C LEU A 154 12.08 16.62 -3.54
N GLN A 155 13.01 16.12 -4.36
CA GLN A 155 13.58 14.81 -4.13
C GLN A 155 14.51 14.91 -2.91
N PRO A 156 14.36 14.04 -1.90
CA PRO A 156 15.36 13.95 -0.85
C PRO A 156 16.67 13.49 -1.49
N GLY A 157 17.77 14.16 -1.14
CA GLY A 157 19.10 13.70 -1.51
C GLY A 157 19.39 12.29 -0.97
N PRO A 158 20.38 11.57 -1.51
CA PRO A 158 20.64 10.16 -1.21
C PRO A 158 20.95 9.82 0.27
N ASP A 159 21.18 10.83 1.11
CA ASP A 159 21.81 10.69 2.43
C ASP A 159 20.89 11.09 3.61
N GLY A 160 19.57 11.06 3.44
CA GLY A 160 18.58 11.62 4.38
C GLY A 160 18.38 10.92 5.73
N HIS A 161 19.33 10.15 6.25
CA HIS A 161 19.27 9.59 7.60
C HIS A 161 20.14 10.39 8.58
N ALA A 162 19.47 11.10 9.49
CA ALA A 162 19.97 11.46 10.83
C ALA A 162 21.30 12.24 10.91
N LYS A 163 21.37 13.44 10.31
CA LYS A 163 22.33 14.49 10.71
C LYS A 163 21.66 15.81 11.13
N VAL A 164 20.41 15.75 11.62
CA VAL A 164 19.70 16.93 12.15
C VAL A 164 20.09 17.19 13.61
N LEU A 165 20.48 16.16 14.38
CA LEU A 165 20.60 16.27 15.83
C LEU A 165 21.75 17.17 16.34
N ASP A 166 22.80 17.42 15.55
CA ASP A 166 24.04 18.08 16.03
C ASP A 166 24.40 19.41 15.33
N LYS A 167 23.56 19.92 14.43
CA LYS A 167 23.86 21.20 13.77
C LYS A 167 23.27 22.37 14.58
N PRO A 168 24.05 23.43 14.88
CA PRO A 168 23.55 24.60 15.58
C PRO A 168 22.43 25.28 14.77
N PRO A 169 21.46 25.95 15.42
CA PRO A 169 20.36 26.62 14.74
C PRO A 169 20.90 27.72 13.80
N VAL A 170 20.33 27.80 12.59
CA VAL A 170 20.68 28.81 11.61
C VAL A 170 20.02 30.13 12.02
N ILE A 171 20.81 31.15 12.34
CA ILE A 171 20.32 32.48 12.68
C ILE A 171 20.32 33.34 11.41
N LEU A 172 19.15 33.81 11.01
CA LEU A 172 18.99 34.64 9.81
C LEU A 172 19.37 36.09 10.08
N SER A 173 20.03 36.70 9.11
CA SER A 173 20.23 38.15 9.05
C SER A 173 19.05 38.80 8.33
N SER A 174 18.48 39.84 8.90
CA SER A 174 17.49 40.70 8.25
C SER A 174 18.14 41.84 7.44
N ALA A 175 19.44 42.09 7.64
CA ALA A 175 20.17 43.15 6.93
C ALA A 175 20.63 42.74 5.51
N VAL A 176 20.75 41.44 5.23
CA VAL A 176 21.26 40.91 3.95
C VAL A 176 20.46 39.64 3.60
N PRO A 177 20.16 39.38 2.30
CA PRO A 177 19.55 38.11 1.89
C PRO A 177 20.41 36.91 2.31
N ASN A 178 19.79 35.91 2.91
CA ASN A 178 20.44 34.68 3.35
C ASN A 178 20.37 33.67 2.19
N ILE A 179 21.52 33.35 1.58
CA ILE A 179 21.59 32.51 0.38
C ILE A 179 21.94 31.07 0.79
N PHE A 180 21.16 30.10 0.30
CA PHE A 180 21.37 28.66 0.50
C PHE A 180 21.32 27.94 -0.84
N GLU A 181 22.14 26.92 -1.04
CA GLU A 181 22.12 26.17 -2.31
C GLU A 181 20.86 25.30 -2.40
N THR A 182 20.44 24.74 -1.27
CA THR A 182 19.27 23.86 -1.18
C THR A 182 18.38 24.15 0.03
N LEU A 183 17.07 23.88 -0.09
CA LEU A 183 16.12 23.95 1.04
C LEU A 183 16.52 23.04 2.21
N SER A 184 17.21 21.92 1.93
CA SER A 184 17.70 20.96 2.93
C SER A 184 18.76 21.49 3.88
N GLU A 185 19.35 22.66 3.59
CA GLU A 185 20.28 23.34 4.52
C GLU A 185 19.54 24.11 5.63
N LEU A 186 18.25 24.40 5.42
CA LEU A 186 17.39 25.05 6.41
C LEU A 186 16.92 24.02 7.44
N ASN A 187 17.73 23.78 8.46
CA ASN A 187 17.34 22.95 9.61
C ASN A 187 16.45 23.76 10.58
N VAL A 188 16.81 23.80 11.88
CA VAL A 188 16.19 24.72 12.83
C VAL A 188 16.66 26.13 12.49
N THR A 189 15.81 26.90 11.84
CA THR A 189 16.14 28.26 11.40
C THR A 189 15.34 29.27 12.20
N LYS A 190 16.04 30.29 12.73
CA LYS A 190 15.46 31.33 13.57
C LYS A 190 15.71 32.69 12.94
N ASN A 191 14.66 33.50 12.84
CA ASN A 191 14.78 34.93 12.62
C ASN A 191 14.54 35.64 13.96
N PRO A 192 15.57 35.95 14.76
CA PRO A 192 15.40 36.66 16.04
C PRO A 192 15.14 38.17 15.86
N SER A 193 15.20 38.69 14.63
CA SER A 193 15.08 40.13 14.37
C SER A 193 13.61 40.59 14.43
N PRO A 194 13.35 41.85 14.86
CA PRO A 194 12.04 42.48 14.72
C PRO A 194 11.65 42.76 13.26
N GLU A 195 12.57 42.59 12.30
CA GLU A 195 12.33 42.71 10.86
C GLU A 195 12.29 41.35 10.16
N ALA A 196 11.57 41.26 9.05
CA ALA A 196 11.50 40.04 8.25
C ALA A 196 12.87 39.74 7.61
N ALA A 197 13.25 38.47 7.56
CA ALA A 197 14.47 38.02 6.88
C ALA A 197 14.14 37.44 5.51
N VAL A 198 15.03 37.62 4.54
CA VAL A 198 14.88 37.06 3.19
C VAL A 198 15.80 35.86 3.04
N ILE A 199 15.25 34.75 2.55
CA ILE A 199 15.98 33.54 2.16
C ILE A 199 15.95 33.43 0.65
N GLN A 200 17.11 33.24 0.02
CA GLN A 200 17.23 32.96 -1.40
C GLN A 200 17.81 31.57 -1.59
N ILE A 201 17.20 30.80 -2.49
CA ILE A 201 17.57 29.41 -2.75
C ILE A 201 18.09 29.29 -4.17
N GLY A 202 19.29 28.76 -4.31
CA GLY A 202 19.98 28.62 -5.58
C GLY A 202 21.45 29.04 -5.47
N THR A 203 22.14 29.04 -6.61
CA THR A 203 23.54 29.47 -6.67
C THR A 203 23.60 30.99 -6.74
N SER A 204 24.78 31.59 -6.47
CA SER A 204 25.00 33.04 -6.56
C SER A 204 24.65 33.65 -7.92
N HIS A 205 24.45 32.84 -8.95
CA HIS A 205 24.13 33.24 -10.32
C HIS A 205 22.70 32.90 -10.77
N GLU A 206 21.97 32.02 -10.06
CA GLU A 206 20.65 31.55 -10.46
C GLU A 206 19.75 31.33 -9.24
N THR A 207 18.80 32.24 -9.03
CA THR A 207 17.82 32.17 -7.93
C THR A 207 16.62 31.32 -8.35
N THR A 208 16.46 30.16 -7.69
CA THR A 208 15.34 29.25 -7.92
C THR A 208 14.09 29.63 -7.11
N GLY A 209 14.26 30.38 -6.01
CA GLY A 209 13.15 30.91 -5.23
C GLY A 209 13.61 31.85 -4.11
N GLU A 210 12.76 32.83 -3.78
CA GLU A 210 12.93 33.75 -2.66
C GLU A 210 11.79 33.55 -1.64
N TYR A 211 12.14 33.37 -0.37
CA TYR A 211 11.22 33.13 0.73
C TYR A 211 11.37 34.22 1.78
N LEU A 212 10.23 34.71 2.29
CA LEU A 212 10.21 35.69 3.37
C LEU A 212 9.96 34.97 4.69
N VAL A 213 10.85 35.18 5.65
CA VAL A 213 10.72 34.64 7.01
C VAL A 213 10.21 35.75 7.93
N PRO A 214 9.03 35.57 8.56
CA PRO A 214 8.46 36.58 9.45
C PRO A 214 9.40 36.98 10.61
N PRO A 215 9.27 38.20 11.14
CA PRO A 215 10.05 38.66 12.28
C PRO A 215 9.78 37.81 13.54
N GLU A 216 10.84 37.54 14.31
CA GLU A 216 10.84 36.70 15.53
C GLU A 216 10.10 35.36 15.34
N SER A 217 10.32 34.70 14.20
CA SER A 217 9.77 33.38 13.90
C SER A 217 10.86 32.31 13.90
N SER A 218 10.46 31.08 14.20
CA SER A 218 11.32 29.90 14.08
C SER A 218 10.60 28.87 13.21
N PHE A 219 11.32 28.28 12.26
CA PHE A 219 10.79 27.21 11.44
C PHE A 219 11.75 26.03 11.44
N ILE A 220 11.18 24.84 11.32
CA ILE A 220 11.92 23.58 11.32
C ILE A 220 11.46 22.82 10.09
N LEU A 221 12.37 22.59 9.14
CA LEU A 221 12.14 21.65 8.07
C LEU A 221 12.61 20.27 8.53
N CYS A 222 11.67 19.36 8.76
CA CYS A 222 11.98 18.00 9.18
C CYS A 222 11.04 16.97 8.56
N GLU A 223 11.49 15.72 8.49
CA GLU A 223 10.64 14.58 8.14
C GLU A 223 10.05 13.99 9.43
N LEU A 224 8.73 14.06 9.58
CA LEU A 224 8.05 13.50 10.75
C LEU A 224 8.05 11.96 10.66
N PRO A 225 8.63 11.24 11.64
CA PRO A 225 8.70 9.78 11.62
C PRO A 225 7.40 9.10 12.04
N ILE A 226 6.25 9.78 11.87
CA ILE A 226 4.92 9.30 12.26
C ILE A 226 4.62 7.94 11.65
N PHE A 227 5.10 7.63 10.44
CA PHE A 227 4.80 6.34 9.79
C PHE A 227 5.98 5.36 9.78
N LYS A 228 7.07 5.71 10.48
CA LYS A 228 8.23 4.81 10.63
C LYS A 228 7.94 3.83 11.77
N GLY A 229 8.43 2.59 11.63
CA GLY A 229 8.12 1.49 12.56
C GLY A 229 8.51 1.78 14.03
N PRO A 230 7.99 1.02 14.99
CA PRO A 230 8.19 1.28 16.43
C PRO A 230 9.67 1.34 16.84
N ASP A 231 10.55 0.60 16.16
CA ASP A 231 11.99 0.67 16.42
C ASP A 231 12.66 1.97 15.95
N TYR A 232 12.09 2.69 14.97
CA TYR A 232 12.57 4.02 14.55
C TYR A 232 12.15 5.08 15.57
N ARG A 233 10.93 4.97 16.10
CA ARG A 233 10.41 5.86 17.13
C ARG A 233 11.14 5.69 18.46
N ALA A 234 11.50 4.45 18.83
CA ALA A 234 12.30 4.18 20.03
C ALA A 234 13.74 4.72 19.96
N ALA A 235 14.28 4.91 18.75
CA ALA A 235 15.64 5.43 18.54
C ALA A 235 15.72 6.97 18.56
N HIS A 236 14.59 7.68 18.54
CA HIS A 236 14.54 9.13 18.62
C HIS A 236 13.84 9.52 19.93
N GLU A 237 14.55 10.19 20.84
CA GLU A 237 13.99 10.59 22.15
C GLU A 237 12.80 11.56 22.03
N LEU A 238 12.69 12.29 20.91
CA LEU A 238 11.68 13.31 20.66
C LEU A 238 10.94 13.07 19.34
N PRO A 239 9.59 13.18 19.29
CA PRO A 239 8.79 12.90 18.09
C PRO A 239 9.08 13.83 16.90
N ILE A 240 9.52 15.07 17.16
CA ILE A 240 9.93 16.04 16.15
C ILE A 240 11.44 16.28 16.31
N PRO A 241 12.28 15.77 15.38
CA PRO A 241 13.73 15.94 15.46
C PRO A 241 14.14 17.42 15.50
N GLY A 242 14.98 17.80 16.48
CA GLY A 242 15.48 19.17 16.63
C GLY A 242 14.55 20.14 17.37
N LEU A 243 13.37 19.69 17.81
CA LEU A 243 12.46 20.47 18.65
C LEU A 243 12.52 19.96 20.10
N SER A 244 12.95 20.81 21.03
CA SER A 244 13.07 20.50 22.47
C SER A 244 12.15 21.33 23.37
N GLN A 245 11.50 22.36 22.83
CA GLN A 245 10.63 23.28 23.59
C GLN A 245 9.19 22.76 23.65
N LYS A 246 8.52 22.97 24.79
CA LYS A 246 7.08 22.71 24.99
C LYS A 246 6.23 23.98 24.71
N PHE A 247 4.94 23.79 24.44
CA PHE A 247 4.01 24.84 24.03
C PHE A 247 2.71 24.83 24.83
N ASN A 248 2.15 26.02 25.06
CA ASN A 248 0.81 26.22 25.62
C ASN A 248 -0.28 26.06 24.56
N LEU A 249 0.01 26.36 23.29
CA LEU A 249 -0.91 26.19 22.17
C LEU A 249 -0.28 25.35 21.06
N ILE A 250 -0.90 24.22 20.73
CA ILE A 250 -0.50 23.35 19.60
C ILE A 250 -1.66 23.29 18.60
N LEU A 251 -1.45 23.82 17.39
CA LEU A 251 -2.38 23.71 16.27
C LEU A 251 -1.82 22.75 15.21
N MET A 252 -2.58 21.72 14.85
CA MET A 252 -2.15 20.68 13.92
C MET A 252 -3.05 20.62 12.68
N ASP A 253 -2.41 20.42 11.52
CA ASP A 253 -3.07 20.04 10.26
C ASP A 253 -2.48 18.73 9.71
N PRO A 254 -2.98 17.57 10.19
CA PRO A 254 -2.43 16.28 9.80
C PRO A 254 -2.69 15.96 8.31
N PRO A 255 -1.83 15.15 7.67
CA PRO A 255 -2.02 14.72 6.29
C PRO A 255 -3.11 13.65 6.19
N TRP A 256 -4.38 14.07 6.28
CA TRP A 256 -5.52 13.16 6.25
C TRP A 256 -5.55 12.35 4.94
N PRO A 257 -5.78 11.02 5.01
CA PRO A 257 -5.93 10.19 3.82
C PRO A 257 -7.04 10.75 2.91
N ASN A 258 -6.69 11.09 1.66
CA ASN A 258 -7.63 11.67 0.70
C ASN A 258 -7.53 11.00 -0.66
N ARG A 259 -8.62 10.36 -1.08
CA ARG A 259 -8.70 9.62 -2.35
C ARG A 259 -8.47 10.52 -3.57
N SER A 260 -8.89 11.79 -3.53
CA SER A 260 -8.73 12.74 -4.64
C SER A 260 -7.28 13.17 -4.81
N VAL A 261 -6.57 13.42 -3.71
CA VAL A 261 -5.15 13.81 -3.71
C VAL A 261 -4.28 12.66 -4.20
N ARG A 262 -4.57 11.43 -3.76
CA ARG A 262 -3.88 10.22 -4.23
C ARG A 262 -4.01 10.02 -5.74
N ARG A 263 -5.12 10.44 -6.34
CA ARG A 263 -5.32 10.41 -7.81
C ARG A 263 -4.51 11.50 -8.52
N SER A 264 -4.34 12.67 -7.91
CA SER A 264 -3.64 13.80 -8.53
C SER A 264 -2.13 13.75 -8.33
N GLY A 265 -1.61 12.95 -7.39
CA GLY A 265 -0.17 12.78 -7.14
C GLY A 265 0.55 14.04 -6.68
N HIS A 266 -0.18 15.06 -6.21
CA HIS A 266 0.41 16.36 -5.83
C HIS A 266 1.22 16.27 -4.53
N TYR A 267 0.89 15.34 -3.64
CA TYR A 267 1.71 14.97 -2.48
C TYR A 267 1.40 13.52 -2.08
N THR A 268 2.34 12.86 -1.40
CA THR A 268 2.18 11.49 -0.90
C THR A 268 1.11 11.48 0.20
N THR A 269 0.07 10.68 0.03
CA THR A 269 -0.99 10.49 1.03
C THR A 269 -1.12 9.01 1.35
N ASN A 270 -1.16 8.70 2.64
CA ASN A 270 -1.13 7.33 3.15
C ASN A 270 -2.49 6.64 3.06
N HIS A 271 -2.50 5.32 3.21
CA HIS A 271 -3.72 4.52 3.15
C HIS A 271 -4.55 4.68 4.43
N TYR A 272 -5.89 4.56 4.31
CA TYR A 272 -6.80 4.56 5.45
C TYR A 272 -6.53 3.42 6.46
N SER A 273 -5.80 2.37 6.06
CA SER A 273 -5.36 1.28 6.94
C SER A 273 -4.26 1.69 7.93
N GLU A 274 -3.65 2.86 7.75
CA GLU A 274 -2.58 3.39 8.60
C GLU A 274 -3.09 4.51 9.54
N MET A 275 -4.42 4.65 9.69
CA MET A 275 -5.04 5.68 10.52
C MET A 275 -4.65 5.54 12.00
N ASP A 276 -4.48 4.31 12.49
CA ASP A 276 -4.09 4.05 13.88
C ASP A 276 -2.66 4.54 14.15
N ILE A 277 -1.76 4.39 13.16
CA ILE A 277 -0.38 4.86 13.23
C ILE A 277 -0.32 6.40 13.26
N LEU A 278 -1.14 7.05 12.46
CA LEU A 278 -1.29 8.51 12.47
C LEU A 278 -1.86 9.01 13.80
N THR A 279 -2.88 8.32 14.33
CA THR A 279 -3.48 8.63 15.63
C THR A 279 -2.45 8.55 16.75
N GLU A 280 -1.63 7.50 16.74
CA GLU A 280 -0.53 7.33 17.69
C GLU A 280 0.52 8.44 17.57
N GLY A 281 0.96 8.76 16.36
CA GLY A 281 1.95 9.83 16.16
C GLY A 281 1.43 11.21 16.57
N MET A 282 0.15 11.51 16.34
CA MET A 282 -0.47 12.73 16.86
C MET A 282 -0.47 12.76 18.39
N ARG A 283 -0.80 11.62 19.03
CA ARG A 283 -0.78 11.48 20.50
C ARG A 283 0.63 11.71 21.06
N GLU A 284 1.64 11.07 20.49
CA GLU A 284 3.05 11.21 20.90
C GLU A 284 3.52 12.68 20.80
N ILE A 285 3.21 13.37 19.70
CA ILE A 285 3.54 14.79 19.51
C ILE A 285 2.87 15.64 20.59
N LEU A 286 1.56 15.45 20.81
CA LEU A 286 0.84 16.20 21.84
C LEU A 286 1.39 15.93 23.25
N GLN A 287 1.76 14.69 23.57
CA GLN A 287 2.32 14.33 24.88
C GLN A 287 3.72 14.90 25.10
N ALA A 288 4.57 14.90 24.07
CA ALA A 288 5.95 15.36 24.18
C ALA A 288 6.07 16.89 24.26
N TYR A 289 5.22 17.61 23.52
CA TYR A 289 5.36 19.06 23.33
C TYR A 289 4.33 19.91 24.07
N SER A 290 3.43 19.32 24.85
CA SER A 290 2.53 20.08 25.75
C SER A 290 3.05 20.12 27.17
N TYR A 291 2.79 21.22 27.88
CA TYR A 291 3.08 21.32 29.31
C TYR A 291 2.18 20.39 30.14
N ARG A 292 2.77 19.62 31.06
CA ARG A 292 2.03 18.85 32.07
C ARG A 292 1.74 19.73 33.29
N HIS A 293 0.75 19.31 34.08
CA HIS A 293 0.38 20.03 35.31
C HIS A 293 1.58 20.24 36.24
N GLU A 294 2.39 19.20 36.46
CA GLU A 294 3.59 19.25 37.30
C GLU A 294 4.60 20.30 36.82
N ASP A 295 4.81 20.39 35.50
CA ASP A 295 5.70 21.37 34.86
C ASP A 295 5.19 22.81 35.08
N MET A 296 3.87 23.03 34.99
CA MET A 296 3.24 24.34 35.16
C MET A 296 3.32 24.85 36.61
N THR A 297 3.22 23.96 37.60
CA THR A 297 3.38 24.32 39.02
C THR A 297 4.81 24.69 39.39
N GLN A 298 5.83 24.06 38.79
CA GLN A 298 7.24 24.39 39.04
C GLN A 298 7.66 25.73 38.40
N LEU A 299 7.05 26.11 37.28
CA LEU A 299 7.24 27.41 36.63
C LEU A 299 6.62 28.60 37.40
N ALA A 300 5.79 28.33 38.42
CA ALA A 300 5.13 29.35 39.23
C ALA A 300 5.97 29.81 40.47
N GLU A 301 7.12 29.19 40.76
CA GLU A 301 8.00 29.62 41.87
C GLU A 301 8.95 30.78 41.48
N PRO A 302 9.23 31.73 42.39
CA PRO A 302 9.88 33.00 42.05
C PRO A 302 11.41 32.89 42.01
N GLN A 303 11.99 32.53 40.86
CA GLN A 303 13.41 32.80 40.57
C GLN A 303 13.61 33.45 39.20
N GLY A 304 13.70 34.78 39.21
CA GLY A 304 14.34 35.66 38.21
C GLY A 304 14.46 35.16 36.75
N GLY A 305 13.35 35.16 36.02
CA GLY A 305 13.27 34.95 34.55
C GLY A 305 11.81 35.10 34.10
N SER A 306 11.54 35.53 32.86
CA SER A 306 10.20 35.91 32.38
C SER A 306 9.11 34.85 32.67
N GLN A 307 8.07 35.24 33.42
CA GLN A 307 6.96 34.35 33.80
C GLN A 307 5.99 34.15 32.63
N ILE A 308 5.79 32.90 32.19
CA ILE A 308 4.65 32.49 31.37
C ILE A 308 3.40 32.57 32.26
N GLN A 309 2.47 33.49 31.98
CA GLN A 309 1.30 33.70 32.84
C GLN A 309 0.16 32.70 32.59
N SER A 310 0.08 32.10 31.40
CA SER A 310 -1.04 31.20 31.06
C SER A 310 -0.93 29.83 31.75
N GLN A 311 -1.89 29.53 32.62
CA GLN A 311 -2.04 28.22 33.30
C GLN A 311 -2.76 27.17 32.44
N GLN A 312 -2.97 27.42 31.14
CA GLN A 312 -3.76 26.54 30.28
C GLN A 312 -2.91 25.98 29.12
N SER A 313 -3.08 24.68 28.84
CA SER A 313 -2.55 24.02 27.65
C SER A 313 -3.69 23.61 26.72
N ILE A 314 -3.61 24.08 25.47
CA ILE A 314 -4.63 23.94 24.43
C ILE A 314 -4.04 23.20 23.24
N ALA A 315 -4.75 22.19 22.77
CA ALA A 315 -4.46 21.50 21.52
C ALA A 315 -5.63 21.71 20.55
N ALA A 316 -5.34 21.89 19.27
CA ALA A 316 -6.34 22.06 18.23
C ALA A 316 -5.94 21.26 16.99
N ILE A 317 -6.85 20.44 16.43
CA ILE A 317 -6.58 19.57 15.28
C ILE A 317 -7.62 19.83 14.20
N TRP A 318 -7.17 20.24 13.01
CA TRP A 318 -8.03 20.33 11.83
C TRP A 318 -8.43 18.94 11.36
N ILE A 319 -9.71 18.72 11.11
CA ILE A 319 -10.25 17.46 10.58
C ILE A 319 -11.12 17.72 9.33
N THR A 320 -11.20 16.70 8.49
CA THR A 320 -12.14 16.66 7.36
C THR A 320 -13.55 16.23 7.82
N ASN A 321 -14.49 16.14 6.89
CA ASN A 321 -15.86 15.70 7.15
C ASN A 321 -16.01 14.20 7.46
N ALA A 322 -14.94 13.39 7.35
CA ALA A 322 -15.01 11.95 7.55
C ALA A 322 -15.06 11.57 9.03
N GLU A 323 -15.98 10.67 9.41
CA GLU A 323 -16.10 10.17 10.78
C GLU A 323 -14.77 9.60 11.32
N LYS A 324 -14.01 8.91 10.47
CA LYS A 324 -12.71 8.31 10.85
C LYS A 324 -11.69 9.35 11.29
N SER A 325 -11.60 10.49 10.59
CA SER A 325 -10.69 11.58 10.95
C SER A 325 -11.06 12.21 12.29
N ARG A 326 -12.37 12.37 12.55
CA ARG A 326 -12.87 12.84 13.85
C ARG A 326 -12.54 11.88 14.98
N LYS A 327 -12.80 10.58 14.81
CA LYS A 327 -12.47 9.54 15.81
C LYS A 327 -10.97 9.54 16.13
N ALA A 328 -10.12 9.62 15.10
CA ALA A 328 -8.68 9.71 15.26
C ALA A 328 -8.25 10.94 16.06
N ALA A 329 -8.81 12.11 15.78
CA ALA A 329 -8.51 13.33 16.53
C ALA A 329 -8.93 13.23 18.00
N TYR A 330 -10.14 12.73 18.29
CA TYR A 330 -10.62 12.54 19.67
C TYR A 330 -9.75 11.55 20.45
N HIS A 331 -9.37 10.42 19.84
CA HIS A 331 -8.49 9.43 20.46
C HIS A 331 -7.08 9.98 20.72
N ALA A 332 -6.53 10.74 19.77
CA ALA A 332 -5.21 11.36 19.95
C ALA A 332 -5.22 12.38 21.10
N MET A 333 -6.25 13.22 21.19
CA MET A 333 -6.39 14.24 22.24
C MET A 333 -6.63 13.61 23.62
N SER A 334 -7.61 12.72 23.73
CA SER A 334 -7.92 12.03 24.99
C SER A 334 -6.75 11.17 25.47
N GLY A 335 -6.10 10.42 24.57
CA GLY A 335 -4.90 9.64 24.88
C GLY A 335 -3.70 10.51 25.25
N ALA A 336 -3.65 11.76 24.81
CA ALA A 336 -2.68 12.74 25.26
C ALA A 336 -3.09 13.46 26.56
N GLY A 337 -4.24 13.18 27.17
CA GLY A 337 -4.70 13.85 28.38
C GLY A 337 -5.30 15.24 28.14
N PHE A 338 -5.91 15.47 26.98
CA PHE A 338 -6.73 16.64 26.69
C PHE A 338 -8.21 16.26 26.68
N HIS A 339 -9.04 17.07 27.31
CA HIS A 339 -10.50 16.98 27.24
C HIS A 339 -11.02 17.81 26.06
N VAL A 340 -11.71 17.17 25.12
CA VAL A 340 -12.30 17.85 23.95
C VAL A 340 -13.46 18.74 24.43
N CYS A 341 -13.34 20.05 24.23
CA CYS A 341 -14.26 21.03 24.81
C CYS A 341 -14.98 21.92 23.79
N GLU A 342 -14.37 22.19 22.61
CA GLU A 342 -15.01 23.00 21.56
C GLU A 342 -14.79 22.39 20.16
N GLU A 343 -15.75 22.62 19.25
CA GLU A 343 -15.61 22.38 17.81
C GLU A 343 -15.87 23.66 17.03
N TRP A 344 -14.93 24.07 16.18
CA TRP A 344 -15.10 25.24 15.33
C TRP A 344 -15.30 24.80 13.88
N VAL A 345 -16.43 25.17 13.29
CA VAL A 345 -16.80 24.83 11.92
C VAL A 345 -16.39 25.99 11.01
N TRP A 346 -15.37 25.76 10.19
CA TRP A 346 -14.95 26.72 9.16
C TRP A 346 -15.74 26.50 7.87
N VAL A 347 -16.61 27.44 7.52
CA VAL A 347 -17.50 27.39 6.35
C VAL A 347 -16.96 28.28 5.23
N LYS A 348 -16.81 27.68 4.06
CA LYS A 348 -16.34 28.33 2.84
C LYS A 348 -17.52 28.95 2.09
N THR A 349 -17.47 30.26 1.87
CA THR A 349 -18.54 31.04 1.23
C THR A 349 -18.08 31.75 -0.04
N THR A 350 -19.02 32.13 -0.90
CA THR A 350 -18.81 33.04 -2.03
C THR A 350 -18.72 34.48 -1.53
N GLN A 351 -18.35 35.43 -2.39
CA GLN A 351 -18.34 36.86 -2.05
C GLN A 351 -19.71 37.41 -1.64
N HIS A 352 -20.80 36.68 -1.93
CA HIS A 352 -22.17 37.03 -1.55
C HIS A 352 -22.70 36.22 -0.35
N GLY A 353 -21.82 35.47 0.32
CA GLY A 353 -22.17 34.68 1.50
C GLY A 353 -22.95 33.41 1.23
N GLN A 354 -22.98 32.93 -0.02
CA GLN A 354 -23.55 31.61 -0.31
C GLN A 354 -22.48 30.53 -0.06
N PRO A 355 -22.83 29.33 0.44
CA PRO A 355 -21.88 28.23 0.51
C PRO A 355 -21.29 27.88 -0.88
N ILE A 356 -19.98 27.64 -0.96
CA ILE A 356 -19.30 27.35 -2.25
C ILE A 356 -19.73 26.02 -2.89
N SER A 357 -20.37 25.14 -2.13
CA SER A 357 -20.97 23.88 -2.57
C SER A 357 -22.21 23.60 -1.74
N ALA A 358 -23.10 22.74 -2.23
CA ALA A 358 -24.34 22.38 -1.54
C ALA A 358 -24.06 21.88 -0.11
N LEU A 359 -24.79 22.40 0.88
CA LEU A 359 -24.64 22.00 2.29
C LEU A 359 -25.03 20.53 2.49
N ASP A 360 -26.09 20.09 1.82
CA ASP A 360 -26.60 18.71 1.78
C ASP A 360 -25.79 17.78 0.86
N GLY A 361 -24.73 18.29 0.23
CA GLY A 361 -24.00 17.55 -0.79
C GLY A 361 -23.31 16.27 -0.33
N LEU A 362 -23.42 15.17 -1.08
CA LEU A 362 -22.91 13.85 -0.64
C LEU A 362 -21.38 13.72 -0.69
N TRP A 363 -20.72 14.34 -1.67
CA TRP A 363 -19.28 14.14 -1.92
C TRP A 363 -18.39 15.30 -1.47
N ARG A 364 -18.92 16.53 -1.50
CA ARG A 364 -18.18 17.73 -1.14
C ARG A 364 -19.02 18.56 -0.20
N LYS A 365 -18.50 18.76 1.00
CA LYS A 365 -19.09 19.66 2.00
C LYS A 365 -18.33 20.99 1.98
N PRO A 366 -19.00 22.14 2.14
CA PRO A 366 -18.37 23.45 2.11
C PRO A 366 -17.70 23.82 3.44
N TYR A 367 -17.40 22.85 4.33
CA TYR A 367 -16.85 23.13 5.64
C TYR A 367 -15.76 22.14 6.06
N GLU A 368 -14.89 22.60 6.95
CA GLU A 368 -13.90 21.82 7.71
C GLU A 368 -14.12 22.08 9.21
N ILE A 369 -13.66 21.18 10.08
CA ILE A 369 -13.86 21.32 11.53
C ILE A 369 -12.50 21.38 12.20
N LEU A 370 -12.37 22.28 13.18
CA LEU A 370 -11.24 22.34 14.09
C LEU A 370 -11.71 21.81 15.45
N VAL A 371 -11.13 20.71 15.90
CA VAL A 371 -11.42 20.11 17.21
C VAL A 371 -10.47 20.71 18.23
N ILE A 372 -10.98 21.22 19.35
CA ILE A 372 -10.19 21.89 20.39
C ILE A 372 -10.32 21.16 21.72
N GLY A 373 -9.17 20.86 22.31
CA GLY A 373 -9.05 20.21 23.61
C GLY A 373 -8.28 21.07 24.61
N LYS A 374 -8.73 21.05 25.85
CA LYS A 374 -8.09 21.71 26.99
C LYS A 374 -7.62 20.66 27.99
N ARG A 375 -6.50 20.92 28.66
CA ARG A 375 -6.04 20.11 29.80
C ARG A 375 -6.45 20.83 31.09
N GLU A 376 -7.34 20.24 31.90
CA GLU A 376 -7.86 20.83 33.16
C GLU A 376 -7.00 20.48 34.40
N LEU A 377 -7.14 21.32 35.45
CA LEU A 377 -6.37 21.28 36.71
C LEU A 377 -6.89 20.27 37.77
N ASN A 378 -8.14 19.78 37.67
CA ASN A 378 -8.76 18.96 38.74
C ASN A 378 -8.79 17.48 38.35
N VAL A 379 -7.89 16.69 38.95
CA VAL A 379 -7.64 15.28 38.64
C VAL A 379 -8.67 14.32 39.27
N ASP A 380 -9.49 14.78 40.23
CA ASP A 380 -10.31 13.89 41.05
C ASP A 380 -11.72 13.57 40.50
N ALA A 381 -12.17 14.21 39.41
CA ALA A 381 -13.50 13.94 38.82
C ALA A 381 -13.49 13.02 37.58
N LEU A 382 -12.31 12.67 37.05
CA LEU A 382 -12.18 12.03 35.72
C LEU A 382 -11.78 10.55 35.77
N SER A 383 -11.57 9.98 36.96
CA SER A 383 -11.22 8.56 37.14
C SER A 383 -12.36 7.58 36.80
N SER A 384 -13.59 8.05 36.55
CA SER A 384 -14.74 7.22 36.17
C SER A 384 -15.15 7.31 34.70
N ALA A 385 -14.49 8.14 33.87
CA ALA A 385 -14.88 8.35 32.47
C ALA A 385 -13.88 7.78 31.44
N HIS A 386 -12.79 7.15 31.90
CA HIS A 386 -11.76 6.57 31.03
C HIS A 386 -12.15 5.25 30.33
N GLU A 387 -13.40 4.80 30.47
CA GLU A 387 -13.89 3.53 29.89
C GLU A 387 -15.19 3.66 29.05
N THR A 388 -15.56 4.84 28.56
CA THR A 388 -16.63 4.93 27.55
C THR A 388 -16.04 4.86 26.15
N HIS A 389 -16.04 3.67 25.55
CA HIS A 389 -15.70 3.46 24.13
C HIS A 389 -16.70 4.13 23.15
N ASP A 390 -17.76 4.78 23.64
CA ASP A 390 -18.78 5.43 22.82
C ASP A 390 -18.45 6.91 22.53
N LEU A 391 -17.70 7.13 21.45
CA LEU A 391 -17.29 8.46 20.97
C LEU A 391 -18.47 9.35 20.52
N THR A 392 -19.67 8.78 20.38
CA THR A 392 -20.90 9.53 20.07
C THR A 392 -21.30 10.39 21.26
N ALA A 393 -21.20 9.84 22.48
CA ALA A 393 -21.45 10.56 23.72
C ALA A 393 -20.45 11.71 23.94
N VAL A 394 -19.18 11.52 23.54
CA VAL A 394 -18.16 12.60 23.59
C VAL A 394 -18.56 13.77 22.71
N SER A 395 -19.07 13.52 21.50
CA SER A 395 -19.54 14.58 20.61
C SER A 395 -20.78 15.29 21.16
N GLU A 396 -21.71 14.56 21.76
CA GLU A 396 -22.90 15.13 22.40
C GLU A 396 -22.57 15.95 23.65
N ALA A 397 -21.51 15.61 24.38
CA ALA A 397 -21.04 16.33 25.57
C ALA A 397 -20.34 17.68 25.26
N ILE A 398 -19.97 17.94 24.00
CA ILE A 398 -19.34 19.21 23.60
C ILE A 398 -20.37 20.33 23.68
N ALA A 399 -20.24 21.18 24.69
CA ALA A 399 -21.17 22.27 24.97
C ALA A 399 -21.06 23.46 24.00
N THR A 400 -19.85 23.71 23.46
CA THR A 400 -19.57 24.93 22.67
C THR A 400 -19.16 24.60 21.25
N ARG A 401 -19.93 25.13 20.29
CA ARG A 401 -19.60 25.07 18.86
C ARG A 401 -19.60 26.47 18.28
N ARG A 402 -18.57 26.78 17.49
CA ARG A 402 -18.39 28.10 16.86
C ARG A 402 -18.37 27.96 15.35
N VAL A 403 -18.81 28.98 14.64
CA VAL A 403 -18.81 29.02 13.16
C VAL A 403 -17.93 30.15 12.68
N ILE A 404 -17.00 29.81 11.79
CA ILE A 404 -16.12 30.76 11.11
C ILE A 404 -16.51 30.74 9.63
N ALA A 405 -17.18 31.78 9.15
CA ALA A 405 -17.38 31.97 7.72
C ALA A 405 -16.17 32.70 7.13
N ALA A 406 -15.72 32.27 5.95
CA ALA A 406 -14.72 33.02 5.21
C ALA A 406 -14.84 32.77 3.70
N VAL A 407 -14.46 33.77 2.91
CA VAL A 407 -14.38 33.64 1.45
C VAL A 407 -12.99 33.08 1.09
N PRO A 408 -12.86 31.83 0.61
CA PRO A 408 -11.57 31.26 0.28
C PRO A 408 -10.98 31.90 -0.97
N ASP A 409 -9.67 32.03 -1.01
CA ASP A 409 -8.93 32.37 -2.22
C ASP A 409 -8.37 31.12 -2.89
N LEU A 410 -7.51 30.39 -2.19
CA LEU A 410 -7.03 29.10 -2.61
C LEU A 410 -7.81 27.99 -1.91
N HIS A 411 -8.04 26.90 -2.65
CA HIS A 411 -8.94 25.82 -2.21
C HIS A 411 -8.63 25.25 -0.82
N SER A 412 -7.34 25.26 -0.43
CA SER A 412 -6.82 24.69 0.81
C SER A 412 -6.10 25.71 1.72
N ARG A 413 -6.14 27.01 1.42
CA ARG A 413 -5.52 28.02 2.29
C ARG A 413 -6.44 28.31 3.48
N LYS A 414 -6.00 27.96 4.68
CA LYS A 414 -6.76 28.11 5.92
C LYS A 414 -6.67 29.54 6.48
N PRO A 415 -7.70 30.01 7.20
CA PRO A 415 -7.64 31.28 7.92
C PRO A 415 -6.54 31.27 8.98
N ASN A 416 -5.86 32.40 9.18
CA ASN A 416 -5.02 32.58 10.36
C ASN A 416 -5.95 32.83 11.57
N LEU A 417 -5.86 31.98 12.59
CA LEU A 417 -6.78 32.00 13.73
C LEU A 417 -6.21 32.73 14.97
N ARG A 418 -5.04 33.35 14.87
CA ARG A 418 -4.32 33.94 16.00
C ARG A 418 -5.19 34.88 16.82
N SER A 419 -5.81 35.87 16.16
CA SER A 419 -6.66 36.87 16.82
C SER A 419 -7.87 36.26 17.53
N ILE A 420 -8.41 35.15 16.99
CA ILE A 420 -9.55 34.44 17.58
C ILE A 420 -9.09 33.62 18.79
N PHE A 421 -7.96 32.91 18.72
CA PHE A 421 -7.40 32.15 19.85
C PHE A 421 -7.01 33.07 21.01
N GLU A 422 -6.31 34.17 20.72
CA GLU A 422 -5.91 35.18 21.72
C GLU A 422 -7.13 35.75 22.44
N LYS A 423 -8.18 36.09 21.68
CA LYS A 423 -9.43 36.62 22.22
C LYS A 423 -10.20 35.62 23.09
N ILE A 424 -10.31 34.37 22.67
CA ILE A 424 -11.18 33.37 23.32
C ILE A 424 -10.50 32.71 24.53
N PHE A 425 -9.21 32.40 24.42
CA PHE A 425 -8.52 31.57 25.40
C PHE A 425 -7.46 32.29 26.22
N PHE A 426 -6.93 33.41 25.74
CA PHE A 426 -5.78 34.09 26.35
C PHE A 426 -6.06 35.57 26.67
N SER A 427 -7.35 35.94 26.79
CA SER A 427 -7.78 37.28 27.19
C SER A 427 -8.45 37.20 28.56
N SER A 428 -7.78 37.72 29.59
CA SER A 428 -8.32 37.82 30.95
C SER A 428 -8.41 39.31 31.32
N GLY A 429 -9.63 39.85 31.33
CA GLY A 429 -9.86 41.28 31.58
C GLY A 429 -9.31 42.19 30.46
N SER A 430 -8.57 43.25 30.83
CA SER A 430 -7.99 44.24 29.90
C SER A 430 -6.55 43.94 29.47
N SER A 431 -5.98 42.79 29.83
CA SER A 431 -4.60 42.38 29.52
C SER A 431 -4.56 41.02 28.83
N HIS A 432 -3.72 40.89 27.80
CA HIS A 432 -3.47 39.62 27.10
C HIS A 432 -2.46 38.78 27.88
N GLU A 433 -2.79 37.52 28.14
CA GLU A 433 -1.87 36.55 28.74
C GLU A 433 -0.81 36.11 27.71
N SER A 434 0.45 36.04 28.14
CA SER A 434 1.52 35.49 27.31
C SER A 434 1.37 33.97 27.16
N TYR A 435 1.43 33.48 25.92
CA TYR A 435 1.38 32.05 25.59
C TYR A 435 2.54 31.67 24.67
N THR A 436 3.02 30.43 24.81
CA THR A 436 4.00 29.88 23.89
C THR A 436 3.30 29.10 22.77
N ALA A 437 3.48 29.56 21.53
CA ALA A 437 3.13 28.83 20.32
C ALA A 437 4.37 28.77 19.41
N LEU A 438 4.34 27.96 18.36
CA LEU A 438 5.39 27.96 17.33
C LEU A 438 5.44 29.26 16.48
N GLU A 439 4.84 30.35 16.98
CA GLU A 439 4.88 31.71 16.46
C GLU A 439 5.05 32.73 17.63
N ARG A 440 6.30 32.90 18.12
CA ARG A 440 6.82 34.06 18.94
C ARG A 440 6.33 34.07 20.43
N ARG A 441 6.94 34.66 21.48
CA ARG A 441 7.85 35.81 21.76
C ARG A 441 8.45 35.69 23.19
N ASP A 442 9.63 36.26 23.48
CA ASP A 442 9.94 36.92 24.77
C ASP A 442 11.19 37.84 24.69
N TYR A 443 11.11 38.99 25.36
CA TYR A 443 12.07 40.11 25.41
C TYR A 443 13.01 40.04 26.63
N ASP A 444 14.31 40.28 26.45
CA ASP A 444 15.11 41.37 27.07
C ASP A 444 16.62 41.14 26.89
N VAL A 445 17.34 42.13 26.34
CA VAL A 445 18.81 42.19 26.30
C VAL A 445 19.27 43.62 26.67
N PRO A 446 20.15 43.83 27.67
CA PRO A 446 20.88 45.07 27.85
C PRO A 446 22.30 45.02 27.22
N PRO A 447 22.95 46.19 27.01
CA PRO A 447 23.74 46.45 25.81
C PRO A 447 25.26 46.37 26.05
N ILE A 448 26.05 45.77 25.14
CA ILE A 448 27.51 45.98 25.11
C ILE A 448 28.09 46.06 23.68
N CYS A 449 28.60 47.27 23.39
CA CYS A 449 29.74 47.72 22.59
C CYS A 449 29.96 47.33 21.09
N ARG A 450 30.04 48.41 20.29
CA ARG A 450 30.69 48.56 18.97
C ARG A 450 32.25 48.43 19.04
N PRO A 451 33.02 48.76 17.98
CA PRO A 451 33.29 48.01 16.76
C PRO A 451 34.82 47.84 16.53
N ARG A 452 35.27 47.03 15.55
CA ARG A 452 36.63 47.21 15.01
C ARG A 452 36.71 46.95 13.51
N LYS A 453 37.15 47.99 12.80
CA LYS A 453 37.53 48.06 11.38
C LYS A 453 38.72 47.13 11.08
N LEU A 454 38.84 46.61 9.86
CA LEU A 454 39.92 47.00 8.92
C LEU A 454 39.81 46.35 7.51
N HIS A 455 40.09 47.18 6.49
CA HIS A 455 40.80 46.94 5.21
C HIS A 455 40.41 45.74 4.32
N GLN A 456 39.86 45.90 3.10
CA GLN A 456 40.31 46.62 1.87
C GLN A 456 41.42 45.90 1.10
N SER A 457 41.24 45.85 -0.23
CA SER A 457 42.22 45.53 -1.31
C SER A 457 42.27 44.02 -1.71
N THR A 458 42.36 43.54 -2.95
CA THR A 458 42.66 44.10 -4.29
C THR A 458 42.26 43.09 -5.40
N ILE A 459 41.58 43.58 -6.44
CA ILE A 459 41.74 43.37 -7.90
C ILE A 459 42.48 42.11 -8.42
N ARG A 460 41.86 41.34 -9.34
CA ARG A 460 42.34 41.18 -10.74
C ARG A 460 41.39 40.40 -11.65
N GLU A 461 41.21 41.00 -12.83
CA GLU A 461 40.52 40.53 -14.04
C GLU A 461 41.12 39.24 -14.61
N LEU A 462 40.27 38.46 -15.30
CA LEU A 462 40.62 37.81 -16.57
C LEU A 462 39.34 37.46 -17.33
N GLN A 463 39.26 37.98 -18.55
CA GLN A 463 38.20 37.83 -19.54
C GLN A 463 38.64 36.77 -20.60
N PRO A 464 37.87 36.53 -21.68
CA PRO A 464 37.00 35.37 -21.89
C PRO A 464 37.55 34.34 -22.90
N GLY A 465 36.96 33.15 -22.93
CA GLY A 465 37.28 32.14 -23.95
C GLY A 465 36.07 31.25 -24.29
N MET A 466 35.46 31.52 -25.43
CA MET A 466 34.53 30.62 -26.13
C MET A 466 35.37 29.61 -26.97
N PRO A 467 34.89 28.38 -27.22
CA PRO A 467 34.36 28.14 -28.55
C PRO A 467 33.15 27.18 -28.62
N THR A 468 32.19 27.61 -29.46
CA THR A 468 31.63 26.89 -30.62
C THR A 468 30.81 25.60 -30.45
N MET A 469 29.63 25.73 -31.03
CA MET A 469 28.57 24.77 -31.34
C MET A 469 29.00 23.39 -31.86
N VAL A 470 28.24 22.38 -31.43
CA VAL A 470 27.79 21.29 -32.29
C VAL A 470 26.26 21.23 -32.20
N GLN A 471 25.62 21.43 -33.34
CA GLN A 471 24.20 21.40 -33.56
C GLN A 471 23.88 20.06 -34.24
N GLN A 472 22.98 19.26 -33.65
CA GLN A 472 22.33 18.17 -34.38
C GLN A 472 20.93 17.91 -33.81
N ASP A 473 19.97 18.54 -34.46
CA ASP A 473 18.65 18.04 -34.88
C ASP A 473 17.85 17.16 -33.92
N SER A 474 16.87 17.80 -33.27
CA SER A 474 15.73 17.11 -32.65
C SER A 474 14.57 17.06 -33.65
N GLU A 475 14.38 15.89 -34.25
CA GLU A 475 13.21 15.57 -35.05
C GLU A 475 11.90 15.70 -34.24
N LYS A 476 10.89 16.27 -34.91
CA LYS A 476 9.50 16.31 -34.48
C LYS A 476 8.94 14.89 -34.32
N GLY A 477 8.33 14.60 -33.18
CA GLY A 477 7.47 13.42 -32.95
C GLY A 477 6.20 13.81 -32.19
N PRO A 478 5.04 13.17 -32.46
CA PRO A 478 3.75 13.83 -32.51
C PRO A 478 3.00 13.90 -31.17
N GLU A 479 2.13 14.91 -31.08
CA GLU A 479 1.05 15.03 -30.09
C GLU A 479 0.23 13.73 -30.01
N ALA A 480 0.22 13.09 -28.83
CA ALA A 480 -0.67 11.97 -28.55
C ALA A 480 -1.92 12.45 -27.81
N THR A 481 -3.00 12.44 -28.56
CA THR A 481 -4.41 12.43 -28.17
C THR A 481 -4.65 11.62 -26.88
N LEU A 482 -5.29 12.24 -25.88
CA LEU A 482 -5.71 11.58 -24.64
C LEU A 482 -6.85 10.60 -24.92
N THR A 483 -6.52 9.39 -25.35
CA THR A 483 -7.42 8.23 -25.38
C THR A 483 -7.32 7.46 -24.08
N GLU A 484 -8.45 7.30 -23.42
CA GLU A 484 -8.91 6.19 -22.56
C GLU A 484 -8.03 4.90 -22.58
N ASN A 485 -6.81 4.87 -22.03
CA ASN A 485 -5.95 3.65 -22.02
C ASN A 485 -4.80 3.58 -20.98
N ASN A 486 -4.76 4.40 -19.92
CA ASN A 486 -3.57 4.46 -19.04
C ASN A 486 -3.36 3.24 -18.10
N TYR A 487 -4.17 2.18 -18.18
CA TYR A 487 -3.98 0.95 -17.42
C TYR A 487 -3.12 -0.11 -18.13
N THR A 488 -2.67 0.19 -19.35
CA THR A 488 -1.77 -0.67 -20.14
C THR A 488 -0.35 -0.12 -20.30
N GLU A 489 -0.06 1.06 -19.75
CA GLU A 489 1.27 1.68 -19.86
C GLU A 489 2.37 0.88 -19.17
N ARG A 490 3.58 0.94 -19.75
CA ARG A 490 4.77 0.26 -19.25
C ARG A 490 5.15 0.79 -17.86
N PRO A 491 5.55 -0.06 -16.90
CA PRO A 491 6.08 0.41 -15.62
C PRO A 491 7.25 1.37 -15.83
N LYS A 492 7.24 2.54 -15.17
CA LYS A 492 8.25 3.60 -15.34
C LYS A 492 9.68 3.17 -14.95
N CYS A 493 9.83 2.05 -14.23
CA CYS A 493 11.12 1.50 -13.84
C CYS A 493 11.90 0.86 -15.01
N PHE A 494 11.26 0.62 -16.16
CA PHE A 494 11.92 0.06 -17.34
C PHE A 494 12.13 1.11 -18.42
N ASN A 495 13.37 1.18 -18.91
CA ASN A 495 13.77 2.11 -19.97
C ASN A 495 13.23 1.67 -21.34
N SER A 496 13.07 0.36 -21.56
CA SER A 496 12.60 -0.24 -22.82
C SER A 496 11.62 -1.39 -22.59
N THR A 497 10.74 -1.65 -23.56
CA THR A 497 9.83 -2.81 -23.57
C THR A 497 10.61 -4.13 -23.62
N LEU A 498 11.78 -4.13 -24.27
CA LEU A 498 12.66 -5.30 -24.30
C LEU A 498 13.20 -5.63 -22.89
N GLN A 499 13.56 -4.62 -22.10
CA GLN A 499 14.03 -4.80 -20.73
C GLN A 499 12.95 -5.41 -19.84
N GLU A 500 11.70 -4.97 -20.00
CA GLU A 500 10.54 -5.52 -19.29
C GLU A 500 10.26 -6.97 -19.69
N CYS A 501 10.24 -7.28 -20.99
CA CYS A 501 10.03 -8.65 -21.47
C CYS A 501 11.12 -9.59 -20.93
N LEU A 502 12.38 -9.15 -20.93
CA LEU A 502 13.49 -9.92 -20.38
C LEU A 502 13.40 -10.05 -18.85
N PHE A 503 12.93 -9.02 -18.13
CA PHE A 503 12.66 -9.14 -16.69
C PHE A 503 11.57 -10.18 -16.40
N VAL A 504 10.44 -10.13 -17.12
CA VAL A 504 9.36 -11.12 -16.95
C VAL A 504 9.87 -12.52 -17.28
N LEU A 505 10.67 -12.68 -18.35
CA LEU A 505 11.30 -13.95 -18.70
C LEU A 505 12.25 -14.44 -17.58
N THR A 506 13.08 -13.58 -17.01
CA THR A 506 13.95 -13.93 -15.88
C THR A 506 13.14 -14.36 -14.66
N ALA A 507 12.03 -13.67 -14.35
CA ALA A 507 11.14 -14.04 -13.25
C ALA A 507 10.43 -15.39 -13.51
N THR A 508 10.04 -15.67 -14.75
CA THR A 508 9.53 -16.98 -15.19
C THR A 508 10.57 -18.08 -14.99
N MET A 509 11.83 -17.84 -15.37
CA MET A 509 12.90 -18.82 -15.17
C MET A 509 13.24 -19.02 -13.69
N ALA A 510 13.10 -17.99 -12.85
CA ALA A 510 13.28 -18.08 -11.40
C ALA A 510 12.34 -19.10 -10.75
N ILE A 511 11.03 -19.03 -11.01
CA ILE A 511 10.09 -20.04 -10.49
C ILE A 511 10.26 -21.40 -11.17
N GLY A 512 10.72 -21.41 -12.42
CA GLY A 512 11.05 -22.62 -13.16
C GLY A 512 12.28 -23.37 -12.63
N GLN A 513 13.17 -22.77 -11.83
CA GLN A 513 14.44 -23.37 -11.37
C GLN A 513 14.30 -24.79 -10.83
N GLN A 514 13.41 -24.96 -9.86
CA GLN A 514 13.19 -26.26 -9.25
C GLN A 514 12.63 -27.26 -10.28
N SER A 515 11.73 -26.82 -11.15
CA SER A 515 11.11 -27.66 -12.18
C SER A 515 12.12 -28.06 -13.26
N PHE A 516 13.04 -27.17 -13.65
CA PHE A 516 14.17 -27.46 -14.53
C PHE A 516 15.10 -28.51 -13.94
N PHE A 517 15.47 -28.35 -12.67
CA PHE A 517 16.28 -29.34 -11.98
C PHE A 517 15.55 -30.68 -11.92
N GLN A 518 14.28 -30.69 -11.48
CA GLN A 518 13.48 -31.91 -11.38
C GLN A 518 13.33 -32.62 -12.73
N GLY A 519 13.01 -31.90 -13.81
CA GLY A 519 12.91 -32.48 -15.15
C GLY A 519 14.24 -33.05 -15.64
N CYS A 520 15.35 -32.35 -15.36
CA CYS A 520 16.69 -32.86 -15.65
C CYS A 520 16.96 -34.17 -14.89
N ILE A 521 16.72 -34.20 -13.58
CA ILE A 521 16.92 -35.38 -12.74
C ILE A 521 16.11 -36.56 -13.29
N VAL A 522 14.82 -36.39 -13.57
CA VAL A 522 13.97 -37.46 -14.12
C VAL A 522 14.59 -38.09 -15.37
N GLY A 523 15.18 -37.29 -16.27
CA GLY A 523 15.82 -37.79 -17.48
C GLY A 523 17.12 -38.56 -17.27
N VAL A 524 17.89 -38.28 -16.20
CA VAL A 524 19.21 -38.89 -15.97
C VAL A 524 19.32 -39.78 -14.73
N THR A 525 18.25 -39.90 -13.93
CA THR A 525 18.27 -40.60 -12.63
C THR A 525 18.84 -42.02 -12.74
N ALA A 526 18.41 -42.80 -13.73
CA ALA A 526 18.90 -44.17 -13.93
C ALA A 526 20.41 -44.22 -14.25
N SER A 527 20.90 -43.28 -15.05
CA SER A 527 22.32 -43.16 -15.39
C SER A 527 23.16 -42.75 -14.18
N ILE A 528 22.67 -41.82 -13.37
CA ILE A 528 23.32 -41.39 -12.12
C ILE A 528 23.41 -42.58 -11.16
N GLY A 529 22.29 -43.28 -10.93
CA GLY A 529 22.25 -44.42 -10.01
C GLY A 529 23.22 -45.53 -10.39
N LYS A 530 23.33 -45.83 -11.70
CA LYS A 530 24.27 -46.84 -12.20
C LYS A 530 25.73 -46.40 -12.10
N ASP A 531 26.04 -45.15 -12.44
CA ASP A 531 27.42 -44.65 -12.47
C ASP A 531 28.00 -44.38 -11.07
N LEU A 532 27.16 -43.94 -10.13
CA LEU A 532 27.55 -43.67 -8.74
C LEU A 532 27.31 -44.85 -7.79
N ASN A 533 26.84 -46.00 -8.30
CA ASN A 533 26.45 -47.19 -7.53
C ASN A 533 25.49 -46.87 -6.37
N MET A 534 24.46 -46.07 -6.66
CA MET A 534 23.51 -45.61 -5.64
C MET A 534 22.48 -46.70 -5.33
N ASN A 535 22.12 -46.79 -4.05
CA ASN A 535 20.95 -47.56 -3.63
C ASN A 535 19.64 -46.80 -3.89
N SER A 536 18.49 -47.47 -3.77
CA SER A 536 17.18 -46.87 -4.04
C SER A 536 16.90 -45.64 -3.17
N ALA A 537 17.32 -45.63 -1.91
CA ALA A 537 17.10 -44.51 -0.99
C ALA A 537 17.92 -43.28 -1.43
N GLU A 538 19.20 -43.47 -1.76
CA GLU A 538 20.08 -42.41 -2.27
C GLU A 538 19.52 -41.80 -3.57
N ILE A 539 19.00 -42.61 -4.48
CA ILE A 539 18.38 -42.12 -5.73
C ILE A 539 17.17 -41.20 -5.44
N THR A 540 16.31 -41.61 -4.50
CA THR A 540 15.16 -40.80 -4.07
C THR A 540 15.57 -39.47 -3.44
N TRP A 541 16.71 -39.46 -2.74
CA TRP A 541 17.23 -38.27 -2.05
C TRP A 541 17.72 -37.15 -2.98
N ILE A 542 18.09 -37.46 -4.22
CA ILE A 542 18.45 -36.44 -5.23
C ILE A 542 17.29 -35.44 -5.40
N ASN A 543 16.06 -35.92 -5.57
CA ASN A 543 14.90 -35.05 -5.75
C ASN A 543 14.33 -34.54 -4.42
N ALA A 544 14.31 -35.40 -3.39
CA ALA A 544 13.78 -35.05 -2.07
C ALA A 544 14.63 -33.95 -1.41
N GLY A 545 15.96 -34.03 -1.49
CA GLY A 545 16.89 -33.06 -0.90
C GLY A 545 16.70 -31.65 -1.42
N ALA A 546 16.58 -31.48 -2.74
CA ALA A 546 16.32 -30.19 -3.35
C ALA A 546 14.94 -29.63 -2.97
N SER A 547 13.91 -30.48 -2.93
CA SER A 547 12.55 -30.06 -2.54
C SER A 547 12.45 -29.69 -1.06
N LEU A 548 13.17 -30.40 -0.21
CA LEU A 548 13.24 -30.21 1.24
C LEU A 548 13.88 -28.86 1.60
N SER A 549 15.08 -28.60 1.09
CA SER A 549 15.79 -27.35 1.33
C SER A 549 15.03 -26.17 0.70
N SER A 550 14.46 -26.35 -0.49
CA SER A 550 13.61 -25.34 -1.11
C SER A 550 12.44 -24.96 -0.22
N GLY A 551 11.65 -25.95 0.23
CA GLY A 551 10.50 -25.75 1.10
C GLY A 551 10.84 -25.05 2.42
N ALA A 552 11.91 -25.49 3.09
CA ALA A 552 12.29 -25.03 4.42
C ALA A 552 12.74 -23.55 4.47
N PHE A 553 13.36 -23.04 3.41
CA PHE A 553 13.99 -21.71 3.40
C PHE A 553 13.16 -20.62 2.70
N LEU A 554 12.08 -20.95 1.98
CA LEU A 554 11.26 -20.01 1.21
C LEU A 554 10.73 -18.84 2.05
N LEU A 555 10.19 -19.11 3.25
CA LEU A 555 9.66 -18.06 4.12
C LEU A 555 10.76 -17.13 4.64
N SER A 556 11.88 -17.72 5.06
CA SER A 556 13.06 -17.02 5.58
C SER A 556 13.66 -16.09 4.52
N PHE A 557 13.83 -16.57 3.29
CA PHE A 557 14.31 -15.76 2.19
C PHE A 557 13.30 -14.71 1.72
N GLY A 558 12.00 -14.95 1.86
CA GLY A 558 10.97 -13.91 1.66
C GLY A 558 11.18 -12.71 2.60
N LYS A 559 11.43 -12.96 3.89
CA LYS A 559 11.72 -11.91 4.86
C LYS A 559 13.07 -11.23 4.60
N LEU A 560 14.12 -12.00 4.30
CA LEU A 560 15.44 -11.47 4.00
C LEU A 560 15.44 -10.59 2.73
N ALA A 561 14.70 -10.96 1.69
CA ALA A 561 14.53 -10.18 0.47
C ALA A 561 13.92 -8.80 0.75
N ASP A 562 12.86 -8.75 1.55
CA ASP A 562 12.19 -7.50 1.90
C ASP A 562 13.03 -6.63 2.86
N MET A 563 13.92 -7.22 3.68
CA MET A 563 14.78 -6.49 4.61
C MET A 563 16.08 -5.94 4.00
N PHE A 564 16.80 -6.77 3.24
CA PHE A 564 18.15 -6.48 2.71
C PHE A 564 18.15 -6.08 1.23
N GLY A 565 17.01 -6.22 0.53
CA GLY A 565 16.82 -5.82 -0.86
C GLY A 565 16.60 -7.01 -1.79
N ARG A 566 15.55 -6.94 -2.64
CA ARG A 566 15.10 -8.07 -3.46
C ARG A 566 16.06 -8.34 -4.60
N LYS A 567 16.54 -7.29 -5.29
CA LYS A 567 17.52 -7.42 -6.39
C LYS A 567 18.80 -8.12 -5.96
N THR A 568 19.30 -7.83 -4.77
CA THR A 568 20.55 -8.42 -4.25
C THR A 568 20.35 -9.91 -3.99
N LEU A 569 19.30 -10.29 -3.27
CA LEU A 569 19.04 -11.70 -2.96
C LEU A 569 18.68 -12.49 -4.24
N PHE A 570 17.93 -11.90 -5.17
CA PHE A 570 17.64 -12.49 -6.48
C PHE A 570 18.95 -12.81 -7.22
N THR A 571 19.83 -11.83 -7.39
CA THR A 571 21.12 -12.02 -8.10
C THR A 571 21.99 -13.08 -7.41
N ILE A 572 22.13 -13.03 -6.08
CA ILE A 572 22.92 -14.00 -5.31
C ILE A 572 22.33 -15.41 -5.45
N GLY A 573 21.01 -15.55 -5.35
CA GLY A 573 20.32 -16.83 -5.51
C GLY A 573 20.52 -17.42 -6.90
N MET A 574 20.39 -16.60 -7.95
CA MET A 574 20.61 -17.04 -9.34
C MET A 574 22.05 -17.51 -9.56
N ALA A 575 23.04 -16.73 -9.12
CA ALA A 575 24.45 -17.08 -9.23
C ALA A 575 24.77 -18.35 -8.42
N GLY A 576 24.26 -18.46 -7.20
CA GLY A 576 24.45 -19.62 -6.34
C GLY A 576 23.85 -20.89 -6.94
N PHE A 577 22.66 -20.81 -7.55
CA PHE A 577 22.03 -21.92 -8.26
C PHE A 577 22.89 -22.37 -9.45
N THR A 578 23.38 -21.43 -10.28
CA THR A 578 24.28 -21.71 -11.41
C THR A 578 25.56 -22.41 -10.97
N ILE A 579 26.22 -21.87 -9.94
CA ILE A 579 27.48 -22.42 -9.43
C ILE A 579 27.25 -23.82 -8.85
N SER A 580 26.14 -24.03 -8.13
CA SER A 580 25.81 -25.33 -7.54
C SER A 580 25.53 -26.39 -8.61
N LEU A 581 24.85 -26.03 -9.70
CA LEU A 581 24.67 -26.92 -10.85
C LEU A 581 26.00 -27.28 -11.52
N LEU A 582 26.88 -26.30 -11.73
CA LEU A 582 28.20 -26.52 -12.31
C LEU A 582 29.00 -27.52 -11.46
N ILE A 583 29.00 -27.33 -10.15
CA ILE A 583 29.71 -28.20 -9.19
C ILE A 583 29.06 -29.59 -9.11
N ALA A 584 27.73 -29.68 -9.11
CA ALA A 584 27.01 -30.97 -9.10
C ALA A 584 27.37 -31.85 -10.31
N GLY A 585 27.66 -31.25 -11.47
CA GLY A 585 28.14 -31.99 -12.64
C GLY A 585 29.48 -32.70 -12.43
N PHE A 586 30.25 -32.37 -11.40
CA PHE A 586 31.50 -33.05 -11.02
C PHE A 586 31.30 -34.12 -9.94
N ALA A 587 30.06 -34.50 -9.62
CA ALA A 587 29.78 -35.48 -8.59
C ALA A 587 30.45 -36.84 -8.85
N THR A 588 31.06 -37.39 -7.80
CA THR A 588 31.83 -38.65 -7.83
C THR A 588 31.24 -39.75 -6.95
N ASN A 589 30.30 -39.42 -6.05
CA ASN A 589 29.63 -40.37 -5.17
C ASN A 589 28.20 -39.91 -4.82
N ALA A 590 27.41 -40.83 -4.28
CA ALA A 590 26.01 -40.62 -3.90
C ALA A 590 25.81 -39.43 -2.96
N ILE A 591 26.54 -39.41 -1.85
CA ILE A 591 26.42 -38.38 -0.80
C ILE A 591 26.72 -36.98 -1.35
N TYR A 592 27.73 -36.87 -2.20
CA TYR A 592 28.06 -35.61 -2.88
C TYR A 592 26.87 -35.11 -3.70
N MET A 593 26.23 -36.00 -4.47
CA MET A 593 25.08 -35.67 -5.30
C MET A 593 23.90 -35.21 -4.45
N ASP A 594 23.61 -35.89 -3.34
CA ASP A 594 22.50 -35.56 -2.44
C ASP A 594 22.71 -34.22 -1.71
N VAL A 595 23.93 -33.97 -1.22
CA VAL A 595 24.28 -32.70 -0.56
C VAL A 595 24.15 -31.53 -1.53
N PHE A 596 24.70 -31.66 -2.75
CA PHE A 596 24.57 -30.60 -3.76
C PHE A 596 23.14 -30.43 -4.26
N SER A 597 22.33 -31.49 -4.29
CA SER A 597 20.89 -31.37 -4.56
C SER A 597 20.20 -30.52 -3.50
N GLY A 598 20.54 -30.71 -2.22
CA GLY A 598 20.12 -29.84 -1.13
C GLY A 598 20.55 -28.38 -1.33
N ILE A 599 21.80 -28.13 -1.71
CA ILE A 599 22.32 -26.77 -1.96
C ILE A 599 21.61 -26.11 -3.16
N ILE A 600 21.35 -26.87 -4.24
CA ILE A 600 20.61 -26.40 -5.41
C ILE A 600 19.20 -25.96 -4.99
N GLY A 601 18.51 -26.76 -4.19
CA GLY A 601 17.19 -26.41 -3.64
C GLY A 601 17.21 -25.18 -2.73
N LEU A 602 18.27 -24.99 -1.94
CA LEU A 602 18.47 -23.81 -1.10
C LEU A 602 18.54 -22.54 -1.94
N PHE A 603 19.33 -22.55 -3.02
CA PHE A 603 19.42 -21.39 -3.91
C PHE A 603 18.15 -21.18 -4.74
N ALA A 604 17.44 -22.24 -5.12
CA ALA A 604 16.11 -22.10 -5.72
C ALA A 604 15.14 -21.39 -4.76
N ALA A 605 15.20 -21.68 -3.45
CA ALA A 605 14.42 -20.99 -2.42
C ALA A 605 14.76 -19.51 -2.31
N ALA A 606 16.03 -19.14 -2.52
CA ALA A 606 16.50 -17.77 -2.39
C ALA A 606 16.00 -16.86 -3.53
N VAL A 607 15.65 -17.43 -4.68
CA VAL A 607 15.25 -16.67 -5.88
C VAL A 607 13.74 -16.47 -5.97
N VAL A 608 12.93 -17.48 -5.62
CA VAL A 608 11.48 -17.43 -5.84
C VAL A 608 10.78 -16.28 -5.10
N PRO A 609 10.96 -16.09 -3.78
CA PRO A 609 10.32 -15.00 -3.05
C PRO A 609 10.68 -13.59 -3.56
N PRO A 610 11.97 -13.22 -3.77
CA PRO A 610 12.29 -11.91 -4.33
C PRO A 610 11.81 -11.75 -5.77
N ALA A 611 11.76 -12.81 -6.59
CA ALA A 611 11.20 -12.74 -7.94
C ALA A 611 9.72 -12.37 -7.92
N VAL A 612 8.92 -13.08 -7.12
CA VAL A 612 7.49 -12.78 -6.91
C VAL A 612 7.33 -11.38 -6.30
N GLY A 613 8.14 -11.05 -5.31
CA GLY A 613 8.09 -9.76 -4.61
C GLY A 613 8.37 -8.57 -5.52
N THR A 614 9.37 -8.72 -6.40
CA THR A 614 9.72 -7.69 -7.39
C THR A 614 8.62 -7.58 -8.44
N LEU A 615 8.07 -8.70 -8.91
CA LEU A 615 6.95 -8.71 -9.84
C LEU A 615 5.71 -8.02 -9.25
N GLY A 616 5.39 -8.30 -7.98
CA GLY A 616 4.30 -7.66 -7.25
C GLY A 616 4.47 -6.15 -7.08
N ALA A 617 5.70 -5.69 -6.80
CA ALA A 617 6.00 -4.27 -6.63
C ALA A 617 6.07 -3.48 -7.95
N VAL A 618 6.65 -4.07 -9.01
CA VAL A 618 6.68 -3.46 -10.34
C VAL A 618 5.27 -3.28 -10.90
N TYR A 619 4.40 -4.27 -10.68
CA TYR A 619 3.01 -4.25 -11.09
C TYR A 619 2.07 -4.01 -9.90
N GLU A 620 2.17 -2.83 -9.28
CA GLU A 620 1.38 -2.50 -8.09
C GLU A 620 -0.14 -2.53 -8.36
N LYS A 621 -0.59 -1.86 -9.42
CA LYS A 621 -2.02 -1.72 -9.75
C LYS A 621 -2.59 -2.96 -10.47
N PRO A 622 -3.81 -3.42 -10.11
CA PRO A 622 -4.52 -4.44 -10.88
C PRO A 622 -4.68 -3.98 -12.34
N SER A 623 -4.12 -4.73 -13.27
CA SER A 623 -4.14 -4.40 -14.71
C SER A 623 -4.06 -5.66 -15.55
N LYS A 624 -4.48 -5.57 -16.83
CA LYS A 624 -4.32 -6.66 -17.80
C LYS A 624 -2.83 -7.07 -17.94
N ARG A 625 -1.93 -6.10 -17.83
CA ARG A 625 -0.48 -6.30 -17.92
C ARG A 625 0.07 -7.08 -16.73
N LYS A 626 -0.38 -6.76 -15.50
CA LYS A 626 -0.07 -7.53 -14.29
C LYS A 626 -0.50 -8.99 -14.43
N ASN A 627 -1.73 -9.24 -14.86
CA ASN A 627 -2.26 -10.59 -15.00
C ASN A 627 -1.46 -11.41 -16.03
N ARG A 628 -1.08 -10.80 -17.16
CA ARG A 628 -0.18 -11.42 -18.15
C ARG A 628 1.20 -11.73 -17.56
N ALA A 629 1.79 -10.80 -16.80
CA ALA A 629 3.09 -11.01 -16.20
C ALA A 629 3.10 -12.14 -15.17
N PHE A 630 2.07 -12.22 -14.31
CA PHE A 630 1.91 -13.32 -13.35
C PHE A 630 1.59 -14.66 -14.02
N ALA A 631 0.82 -14.65 -15.11
CA ALA A 631 0.58 -15.86 -15.91
C ALA A 631 1.87 -16.36 -16.60
N CYS A 632 2.67 -15.46 -17.17
CA CYS A 632 3.99 -15.81 -17.69
C CYS A 632 4.92 -16.34 -16.60
N PHE A 633 4.88 -15.75 -15.40
CA PHE A 633 5.63 -16.24 -14.25
C PHE A 633 5.25 -17.69 -13.96
N SER A 634 3.96 -18.00 -13.76
CA SER A 634 3.48 -19.35 -13.46
C SER A 634 3.82 -20.38 -14.55
N ALA A 635 3.83 -19.99 -15.83
CA ALA A 635 4.25 -20.85 -16.95
C ALA A 635 5.69 -21.36 -16.84
N GLY A 636 6.52 -20.77 -15.95
CA GLY A 636 7.88 -21.21 -15.69
C GLY A 636 7.98 -22.63 -15.14
N ASN A 637 6.98 -23.10 -14.39
CA ASN A 637 6.95 -24.48 -13.88
C ASN A 637 6.85 -25.52 -15.00
N PRO A 638 5.80 -25.52 -15.85
CA PRO A 638 5.70 -26.50 -16.93
C PRO A 638 6.81 -26.35 -17.98
N LEU A 639 7.20 -25.10 -18.32
CA LEU A 639 8.32 -24.86 -19.23
C LEU A 639 9.63 -25.39 -18.66
N GLY A 640 9.84 -25.24 -17.35
CA GLY A 640 11.04 -25.71 -16.70
C GLY A 640 11.15 -27.21 -16.68
N PHE A 641 10.07 -27.91 -16.34
CA PHE A 641 10.07 -29.38 -16.34
C PHE A 641 10.45 -29.97 -17.71
N VAL A 642 9.82 -29.49 -18.79
CA VAL A 642 10.16 -29.96 -20.15
C VAL A 642 11.53 -29.48 -20.60
N GLY A 643 11.90 -28.23 -20.33
CA GLY A 643 13.22 -27.72 -20.64
C GLY A 643 14.32 -28.55 -19.98
N GLY A 644 14.13 -28.94 -18.72
CA GLY A 644 15.01 -29.84 -17.97
C GLY A 644 15.14 -31.21 -18.63
N MET A 645 14.02 -31.85 -18.96
CA MET A 645 14.03 -33.16 -19.62
C MET A 645 14.69 -33.15 -21.01
N ILE A 646 14.45 -32.10 -21.81
CA ILE A 646 15.07 -31.95 -23.13
C ILE A 646 16.58 -31.76 -22.98
N ILE A 647 17.01 -30.85 -22.10
CA ILE A 647 18.43 -30.60 -21.85
C ILE A 647 19.12 -31.89 -21.39
N SER A 648 18.52 -32.61 -20.45
CA SER A 648 19.11 -33.84 -19.92
C SER A 648 19.10 -34.98 -20.95
N GLY A 649 18.03 -35.10 -21.73
CA GLY A 649 17.93 -36.12 -22.77
C GLY A 649 18.99 -35.94 -23.87
N VAL A 650 19.16 -34.71 -24.37
CA VAL A 650 20.16 -34.40 -25.41
C VAL A 650 21.58 -34.50 -24.84
N ALA A 651 21.84 -33.86 -23.69
CA ALA A 651 23.19 -33.83 -23.12
C ALA A 651 23.67 -35.22 -22.68
N SER A 652 22.77 -36.04 -22.12
CA SER A 652 23.11 -37.41 -21.72
C SER A 652 23.26 -38.38 -22.90
N HIS A 653 22.64 -38.10 -24.04
CA HIS A 653 22.81 -38.89 -25.26
C HIS A 653 24.17 -38.65 -25.92
N GLU A 654 24.61 -37.40 -26.03
CA GLU A 654 25.84 -37.04 -26.74
C GLU A 654 27.11 -37.27 -25.91
N TYR A 655 27.05 -37.09 -24.58
CA TYR A 655 28.22 -37.19 -23.70
C TYR A 655 27.97 -38.13 -22.52
N ASN A 656 27.39 -37.62 -21.44
CA ASN A 656 27.10 -38.35 -20.22
C ASN A 656 26.09 -37.55 -19.39
N TRP A 657 25.60 -38.16 -18.30
CA TRP A 657 24.63 -37.50 -17.43
C TRP A 657 25.16 -36.19 -16.81
N ARG A 658 26.48 -36.08 -16.59
CA ARG A 658 27.14 -34.88 -16.02
C ARG A 658 26.99 -33.65 -16.92
N ALA A 659 27.04 -33.85 -18.24
CA ALA A 659 26.84 -32.80 -19.22
C ALA A 659 25.47 -32.11 -19.08
N SER A 660 24.45 -32.80 -18.58
CA SER A 660 23.11 -32.23 -18.32
C SER A 660 23.16 -31.11 -17.28
N PHE A 661 23.94 -31.28 -16.21
CA PHE A 661 24.11 -30.27 -15.17
C PHE A 661 24.90 -29.06 -15.69
N TRP A 662 25.95 -29.30 -16.48
CA TRP A 662 26.73 -28.22 -17.09
C TRP A 662 25.91 -27.43 -18.12
N ALA A 663 25.14 -28.11 -18.96
CA ALA A 663 24.23 -27.45 -19.91
C ALA A 663 23.19 -26.60 -19.17
N LEU A 664 22.60 -27.12 -18.09
CA LEU A 664 21.67 -26.36 -17.27
C LEU A 664 22.35 -25.17 -16.57
N ALA A 665 23.58 -25.34 -16.10
CA ALA A 665 24.38 -24.26 -15.53
C ALA A 665 24.64 -23.15 -16.54
N VAL A 666 24.96 -23.47 -17.80
CA VAL A 666 25.13 -22.47 -18.88
C VAL A 666 23.85 -21.67 -19.10
N VAL A 667 22.70 -22.34 -19.16
CA VAL A 667 21.39 -21.65 -19.30
C VAL A 667 21.17 -20.67 -18.14
N TYR A 668 21.36 -21.10 -16.89
CA TYR A 668 21.18 -20.22 -15.74
C TYR A 668 22.27 -19.16 -15.58
N ALA A 669 23.48 -19.38 -16.12
CA ALA A 669 24.52 -18.35 -16.17
C ALA A 669 24.05 -17.16 -17.03
N ILE A 670 23.42 -17.43 -18.17
CA ILE A 670 22.83 -16.39 -19.03
C ILE A 670 21.74 -15.62 -18.25
N PHE A 671 20.84 -16.32 -17.57
CA PHE A 671 19.81 -15.65 -16.77
C PHE A 671 20.36 -14.90 -15.56
N THR A 672 21.47 -15.35 -14.97
CA THR A 672 22.17 -14.63 -13.90
C THR A 672 22.69 -13.28 -14.41
N VAL A 673 23.32 -13.26 -15.59
CA VAL A 673 23.76 -12.00 -16.23
C VAL A 673 22.57 -11.11 -16.57
N LEU A 674 21.49 -11.68 -17.14
CA LEU A 674 20.27 -10.92 -17.43
C LEU A 674 19.66 -10.32 -16.16
N THR A 675 19.65 -11.04 -15.04
CA THR A 675 19.10 -10.57 -13.76
C THR A 675 19.75 -9.25 -13.31
N VAL A 676 21.07 -9.13 -13.44
CA VAL A 676 21.82 -7.92 -13.07
C VAL A 676 21.35 -6.70 -13.87
N TRP A 677 21.05 -6.91 -15.16
CA TRP A 677 20.67 -5.85 -16.10
C TRP A 677 19.16 -5.53 -16.11
N THR A 678 18.30 -6.53 -15.94
CA THR A 678 16.85 -6.40 -16.12
C THR A 678 16.10 -6.12 -14.83
N VAL A 679 16.57 -6.62 -13.68
CA VAL A 679 15.89 -6.43 -12.40
C VAL A 679 16.10 -4.99 -11.91
N PRO A 680 15.03 -4.20 -11.69
CA PRO A 680 15.17 -2.84 -11.18
C PRO A 680 15.65 -2.85 -9.73
N ALA A 681 16.38 -1.81 -9.32
CA ALA A 681 16.69 -1.62 -7.90
C ALA A 681 15.42 -1.14 -7.19
N ASP A 682 15.03 -1.83 -6.12
CA ASP A 682 13.87 -1.41 -5.31
C ASP A 682 14.14 -0.02 -4.70
N GLY A 683 13.16 0.89 -4.81
CA GLY A 683 13.20 2.22 -4.20
C GLY A 683 12.81 2.26 -2.72
N PHE A 684 12.67 1.09 -2.08
CA PHE A 684 12.34 0.97 -0.66
C PHE A 684 13.62 1.03 0.21
N ALA A 685 13.53 1.65 1.39
CA ALA A 685 14.64 1.83 2.31
C ALA A 685 15.26 0.46 2.69
N ARG A 686 16.55 0.31 2.42
CA ARG A 686 17.32 -0.90 2.78
C ARG A 686 17.77 -0.78 4.22
N THR A 687 17.63 -1.86 4.98
CA THR A 687 18.33 -1.92 6.27
C THR A 687 19.80 -2.22 5.97
N PRO A 688 20.77 -1.39 6.43
CA PRO A 688 22.18 -1.73 6.25
C PRO A 688 22.48 -3.07 6.92
N VAL A 689 23.37 -3.87 6.32
CA VAL A 689 23.79 -5.15 6.89
C VAL A 689 24.59 -4.85 8.16
N SER A 690 23.88 -4.79 9.29
CA SER A 690 24.45 -4.55 10.61
C SER A 690 24.11 -5.71 11.55
N LEU A 691 24.93 -5.88 12.58
CA LEU A 691 24.71 -6.89 13.62
C LEU A 691 23.36 -6.68 14.34
N GLU A 692 22.90 -5.43 14.39
CA GLU A 692 21.60 -5.05 14.93
C GLU A 692 20.44 -5.44 14.00
N ALA A 693 20.59 -5.28 12.67
CA ALA A 693 19.62 -5.79 11.70
C ALA A 693 19.48 -7.31 11.77
N LEU A 694 20.59 -8.02 12.01
CA LEU A 694 20.58 -9.47 12.24
C LEU A 694 19.89 -9.86 13.55
N ARG A 695 20.04 -9.06 14.62
CA ARG A 695 19.30 -9.24 15.89
C ARG A 695 17.80 -8.98 15.74
N ARG A 696 17.38 -8.12 14.81
CA ARG A 696 15.97 -7.85 14.51
C ARG A 696 15.33 -8.93 13.64
N PHE A 697 16.13 -9.77 12.97
CA PHE A 697 15.65 -10.92 12.21
C PHE A 697 15.25 -12.06 13.17
N ASP A 698 14.11 -12.70 12.89
CA ASP A 698 13.56 -13.77 13.72
C ASP A 698 14.32 -15.10 13.49
N LEU A 699 15.50 -15.18 14.11
CA LEU A 699 16.38 -16.36 14.05
C LEU A 699 15.73 -17.59 14.68
N LEU A 700 15.00 -17.43 15.79
CA LEU A 700 14.34 -18.54 16.46
C LEU A 700 13.20 -19.09 15.59
N GLY A 701 12.32 -18.23 15.07
CA GLY A 701 11.28 -18.64 14.14
C GLY A 701 11.85 -19.28 12.87
N THR A 702 12.98 -18.76 12.37
CA THR A 702 13.69 -19.32 11.21
C THR A 702 14.18 -20.74 11.50
N CYS A 703 14.78 -20.96 12.67
CA CYS A 703 15.22 -22.29 13.09
C CYS A 703 14.03 -23.25 13.24
N LEU A 704 12.96 -22.82 13.92
CA LEU A 704 11.76 -23.63 14.14
C LEU A 704 11.11 -24.07 12.82
N VAL A 705 10.95 -23.15 11.85
CA VAL A 705 10.34 -23.49 10.55
C VAL A 705 11.26 -24.37 9.71
N ILE A 706 12.57 -24.12 9.68
CA ILE A 706 13.51 -24.93 8.89
C ILE A 706 13.60 -26.35 9.45
N VAL A 707 13.84 -26.51 10.75
CA VAL A 707 13.98 -27.82 11.39
C VAL A 707 12.64 -28.55 11.40
N GLY A 708 11.55 -27.85 11.71
CA GLY A 708 10.19 -28.40 11.70
C GLY A 708 9.78 -28.90 10.32
N PHE A 709 9.98 -28.08 9.28
CA PHE A 709 9.71 -28.47 7.89
C PHE A 709 10.61 -29.62 7.45
N ALA A 710 11.90 -29.58 7.80
CA ALA A 710 12.85 -30.64 7.44
C ALA A 710 12.42 -31.98 8.04
N PHE A 711 12.18 -32.05 9.34
CA PHE A 711 11.78 -33.30 10.00
C PHE A 711 10.42 -33.79 9.52
N PHE A 712 9.44 -32.89 9.42
CA PHE A 712 8.11 -33.24 8.95
C PHE A 712 8.17 -33.79 7.52
N SER A 713 8.80 -33.07 6.59
CA SER A 713 8.89 -33.50 5.20
C SER A 713 9.75 -34.75 5.02
N SER A 714 10.88 -34.87 5.73
CA SER A 714 11.73 -36.07 5.65
C SER A 714 11.00 -37.30 6.17
N SER A 715 10.15 -37.17 7.19
CA SER A 715 9.34 -38.30 7.67
C SER A 715 8.39 -38.82 6.59
N LEU A 716 7.75 -37.91 5.83
CA LEU A 716 6.84 -38.27 4.75
C LEU A 716 7.57 -38.94 3.57
N SER A 717 8.79 -38.49 3.28
CA SER A 717 9.61 -39.08 2.21
C SER A 717 10.19 -40.44 2.61
N LEU A 718 10.66 -40.60 3.85
CA LEU A 718 11.29 -41.84 4.33
C LEU A 718 10.30 -42.95 4.67
N ALA A 719 9.01 -42.62 4.85
CA ALA A 719 8.01 -43.59 5.29
C ALA A 719 7.83 -44.77 4.32
N GLY A 720 8.02 -44.57 3.00
CA GLY A 720 7.90 -45.63 2.00
C GLY A 720 9.06 -46.63 2.03
N ASP A 721 10.29 -46.14 2.24
CA ASP A 721 11.53 -46.93 2.16
C ASP A 721 11.97 -47.52 3.52
N ALA A 722 11.29 -47.15 4.61
CA ALA A 722 11.65 -47.60 5.95
C ALA A 722 11.28 -49.09 6.17
N PRO A 723 12.06 -49.84 6.99
CA PRO A 723 11.87 -51.29 7.17
C PRO A 723 10.45 -51.73 7.56
N ASP A 724 9.81 -50.99 8.47
CA ASP A 724 8.42 -51.22 8.89
C ASP A 724 7.48 -50.08 8.44
N SER A 725 7.85 -49.41 7.35
CA SER A 725 7.19 -48.20 6.84
C SER A 725 6.96 -47.18 7.96
N TRP A 726 5.70 -46.77 8.20
CA TRP A 726 5.30 -45.83 9.25
C TRP A 726 5.52 -46.29 10.69
N LYS A 727 5.64 -47.60 10.94
CA LYS A 727 5.89 -48.12 12.30
C LYS A 727 7.35 -47.98 12.73
N THR A 728 8.22 -47.64 11.79
CA THR A 728 9.64 -47.44 12.06
C THR A 728 9.84 -46.24 13.00
N GLY A 729 10.50 -46.47 14.15
CA GLY A 729 10.56 -45.49 15.24
C GLY A 729 11.12 -44.12 14.85
N TYR A 730 12.12 -44.05 13.97
CA TYR A 730 12.68 -42.77 13.52
C TYR A 730 11.73 -41.98 12.61
N VAL A 731 10.91 -42.65 11.79
CA VAL A 731 9.92 -41.99 10.92
C VAL A 731 8.87 -41.31 11.80
N LEU A 732 8.32 -42.04 12.77
CA LEU A 732 7.34 -41.51 13.71
C LEU A 732 7.93 -40.40 14.58
N GLY A 733 9.18 -40.56 15.03
CA GLY A 733 9.91 -39.53 15.78
C GLY A 733 10.06 -38.24 14.99
N LEU A 734 10.54 -38.31 13.74
CA LEU A 734 10.68 -37.14 12.86
C LEU A 734 9.33 -36.49 12.56
N PHE A 735 8.28 -37.29 12.32
CA PHE A 735 6.93 -36.77 12.07
C PHE A 735 6.38 -35.98 13.26
N ILE A 736 6.42 -36.59 14.47
CA ILE A 736 5.89 -35.99 15.69
C ILE A 736 6.69 -34.73 16.07
N VAL A 737 8.03 -34.83 16.10
CA VAL A 737 8.87 -33.67 16.44
C VAL A 737 8.72 -32.57 15.40
N GLY A 738 8.71 -32.90 14.10
CA GLY A 738 8.47 -31.93 13.03
C GLY A 738 7.13 -31.21 13.17
N PHE A 739 6.06 -31.95 13.43
CA PHE A 739 4.73 -31.39 13.67
C PHE A 739 4.72 -30.41 14.86
N PHE A 740 5.26 -30.82 16.01
CA PHE A 740 5.31 -29.96 17.19
C PHE A 740 6.21 -28.72 17.00
N LEU A 741 7.30 -28.83 16.25
CA LEU A 741 8.14 -27.68 15.90
C LEU A 741 7.39 -26.68 15.01
N LEU A 742 6.61 -27.16 14.04
CA LEU A 742 5.77 -26.30 13.19
C LEU A 742 4.63 -25.64 13.99
N VAL A 743 3.99 -26.35 14.93
CA VAL A 743 3.00 -25.77 15.83
C VAL A 743 3.64 -24.73 16.75
N THR A 744 4.82 -25.02 17.30
CA THR A 744 5.60 -24.10 18.12
C THR A 744 6.02 -22.88 17.32
N PHE A 745 6.37 -23.03 16.05
CA PHE A 745 6.63 -21.94 15.13
C PHE A 745 5.42 -21.01 15.00
N LEU A 746 4.22 -21.55 14.75
CA LEU A 746 3.00 -20.74 14.64
C LEU A 746 2.69 -19.99 15.95
N TYR A 747 2.87 -20.64 17.10
CA TYR A 747 2.74 -19.99 18.40
C TYR A 747 3.77 -18.87 18.58
N TRP A 748 5.04 -19.14 18.26
CA TRP A 748 6.11 -18.14 18.32
C TRP A 748 5.82 -16.93 17.44
N GLN A 749 5.32 -17.13 16.22
CA GLN A 749 4.93 -16.02 15.32
C GLN A 749 3.84 -15.12 15.91
N SER A 750 3.04 -15.60 16.86
CA SER A 750 2.00 -14.80 17.52
C SER A 750 2.54 -13.88 18.63
N ILE A 751 3.73 -14.18 19.17
CA ILE A 751 4.32 -13.47 20.32
C ILE A 751 5.59 -12.71 19.92
N ALA A 752 6.30 -13.16 18.88
CA ALA A 752 7.55 -12.57 18.43
C ALA A 752 7.39 -11.08 18.08
N LYS A 753 8.37 -10.26 18.51
CA LYS A 753 8.39 -8.82 18.24
C LYS A 753 8.49 -8.49 16.74
N ASN A 754 9.28 -9.27 16.00
CA ASN A 754 9.53 -9.11 14.56
C ASN A 754 9.26 -10.41 13.80
N PRO A 755 8.00 -10.85 13.64
CA PRO A 755 7.69 -12.15 13.07
C PRO A 755 8.12 -12.27 11.60
N LEU A 756 8.49 -13.49 11.19
CA LEU A 756 8.69 -13.89 9.79
C LEU A 756 7.41 -13.74 8.98
N MET A 757 6.26 -14.12 9.58
CA MET A 757 4.97 -14.14 8.92
C MET A 757 3.93 -13.33 9.71
N PRO A 758 3.27 -12.34 9.08
CA PRO A 758 2.15 -11.65 9.72
C PRO A 758 0.92 -12.58 9.85
N LEU A 759 0.66 -13.07 11.06
CA LEU A 759 -0.48 -13.99 11.30
C LEU A 759 -1.86 -13.35 11.08
N TRP A 760 -1.96 -12.02 11.11
CA TRP A 760 -3.21 -11.31 10.86
C TRP A 760 -3.76 -11.55 9.45
N VAL A 761 -2.92 -11.92 8.47
CA VAL A 761 -3.35 -12.22 7.10
C VAL A 761 -4.31 -13.41 7.07
N TRP A 762 -4.11 -14.39 7.95
CA TRP A 762 -4.99 -15.56 8.08
C TRP A 762 -6.34 -15.24 8.74
N LYS A 763 -6.50 -14.05 9.34
CA LYS A 763 -7.81 -13.58 9.82
C LYS A 763 -8.72 -13.15 8.67
N ASP A 764 -8.17 -12.84 7.49
CA ASP A 764 -9.00 -12.65 6.30
C ASP A 764 -9.59 -13.99 5.87
N ARG A 765 -10.91 -14.10 5.98
CA ARG A 765 -11.68 -15.28 5.60
C ARG A 765 -11.41 -15.70 4.15
N ASN A 766 -11.31 -14.74 3.22
CA ASN A 766 -11.08 -15.06 1.81
C ASN A 766 -9.66 -15.58 1.59
N PHE A 767 -8.66 -15.02 2.26
CA PHE A 767 -7.28 -15.51 2.21
C PHE A 767 -7.18 -16.98 2.67
N SER A 768 -7.71 -17.28 3.85
CA SER A 768 -7.65 -18.63 4.44
C SER A 768 -8.44 -19.66 3.65
N LEU A 769 -9.67 -19.32 3.20
CA LEU A 769 -10.47 -20.22 2.37
C LEU A 769 -9.82 -20.48 1.00
N LEU A 770 -9.26 -19.45 0.36
CA LEU A 770 -8.63 -19.60 -0.95
C LEU A 770 -7.37 -20.47 -0.85
N MET A 771 -6.56 -20.27 0.19
CA MET A 771 -5.38 -21.10 0.44
C MET A 771 -5.77 -22.56 0.74
N ALA A 772 -6.80 -22.80 1.55
CA ALA A 772 -7.29 -24.14 1.84
C ALA A 772 -7.84 -24.85 0.58
N THR A 773 -8.61 -24.13 -0.24
CA THR A 773 -9.15 -24.63 -1.51
C THR A 773 -8.03 -25.02 -2.46
N PHE A 774 -7.00 -24.18 -2.58
CA PHE A 774 -5.80 -24.45 -3.37
C PHE A 774 -5.05 -25.68 -2.84
N CYS A 775 -4.79 -25.77 -1.53
CA CYS A 775 -4.08 -26.89 -0.94
C CYS A 775 -4.78 -28.23 -1.20
N LEU A 776 -6.09 -28.31 -0.96
CA LEU A 776 -6.85 -29.55 -1.15
C LEU A 776 -6.79 -30.08 -2.59
N GLY A 777 -6.85 -29.19 -3.59
CA GLY A 777 -6.68 -29.58 -5.00
C GLY A 777 -5.23 -29.95 -5.34
N PHE A 778 -4.28 -29.16 -4.86
CA PHE A 778 -2.86 -29.33 -5.16
C PHE A 778 -2.25 -30.57 -4.50
N MET A 779 -2.75 -31.01 -3.34
CA MET A 779 -2.40 -32.31 -2.72
C MET A 779 -2.70 -33.48 -3.66
N GLY A 780 -3.89 -33.46 -4.29
CA GLY A 780 -4.30 -34.48 -5.25
C GLY A 780 -3.45 -34.46 -6.51
N PHE A 781 -3.10 -33.26 -7.02
CA PHE A 781 -2.28 -33.10 -8.22
C PHE A 781 -0.95 -33.85 -8.11
N SER A 782 -0.23 -33.63 -7.01
CA SER A 782 1.06 -34.25 -6.78
C SER A 782 0.97 -35.75 -6.60
N ALA A 783 0.00 -36.21 -5.79
CA ALA A 783 -0.24 -37.64 -5.56
C ALA A 783 -0.56 -38.36 -6.88
N VAL A 784 -1.54 -37.85 -7.64
CA VAL A 784 -1.97 -38.47 -8.90
C VAL A 784 -0.84 -38.48 -9.92
N SER A 785 -0.06 -37.39 -10.06
CA SER A 785 1.04 -37.33 -11.02
C SER A 785 2.12 -38.37 -10.72
N PHE A 786 2.48 -38.53 -9.44
CA PHE A 786 3.46 -39.53 -9.01
C PHE A 786 2.94 -40.96 -9.21
N PHE A 787 1.77 -41.28 -8.68
CA PHE A 787 1.21 -42.63 -8.73
C PHE A 787 0.76 -43.06 -10.13
N LEU A 788 0.37 -42.12 -11.01
CA LEU A 788 0.14 -42.42 -12.42
C LEU A 788 1.43 -42.80 -13.15
N SER A 789 2.55 -42.15 -12.81
CA SER A 789 3.86 -42.51 -13.36
C SER A 789 4.28 -43.91 -12.90
N LEU A 790 4.11 -44.20 -11.60
CA LEU A 790 4.36 -45.54 -11.05
C LEU A 790 3.46 -46.61 -11.67
N TYR A 791 2.16 -46.35 -11.83
CA TYR A 791 1.24 -47.28 -12.50
C TYR A 791 1.71 -47.63 -13.92
N LEU A 792 2.11 -46.63 -14.70
CA LEU A 792 2.62 -46.86 -16.05
C LEU A 792 3.94 -47.64 -16.06
N GLN A 793 4.77 -47.45 -15.05
CA GLN A 793 6.06 -48.12 -14.91
C GLN A 793 5.94 -49.57 -14.40
N GLU A 794 5.21 -49.78 -13.31
CA GLU A 794 5.18 -51.04 -12.55
C GLU A 794 4.09 -51.99 -13.06
N VAL A 795 2.92 -51.48 -13.47
CA VAL A 795 1.80 -52.31 -13.93
C VAL A 795 1.78 -52.42 -15.45
N LYS A 796 2.01 -51.32 -16.16
CA LYS A 796 2.05 -51.32 -17.64
C LYS A 796 3.43 -51.60 -18.22
N HIS A 797 4.46 -51.75 -17.38
CA HIS A 797 5.84 -52.07 -17.76
C HIS A 797 6.40 -51.18 -18.88
N GLN A 798 6.01 -49.91 -18.86
CA GLN A 798 6.42 -48.98 -19.90
C GLN A 798 7.82 -48.44 -19.64
N THR A 799 8.54 -48.15 -20.71
CA THR A 799 9.85 -47.51 -20.62
C THR A 799 9.71 -46.06 -20.15
N SER A 800 10.74 -45.51 -19.51
CA SER A 800 10.74 -44.11 -19.03
C SER A 800 10.47 -43.11 -20.16
N LEU A 801 10.90 -43.41 -21.39
CA LEU A 801 10.64 -42.59 -22.57
C LEU A 801 9.17 -42.60 -22.97
N GLU A 802 8.51 -43.76 -22.93
CA GLU A 802 7.07 -43.88 -23.21
C GLU A 802 6.22 -43.16 -22.16
N ILE A 803 6.57 -43.29 -20.88
CA ILE A 803 5.90 -42.59 -19.78
C ILE A 803 6.01 -41.08 -20.01
N THR A 804 7.21 -40.59 -20.32
CA THR A 804 7.45 -39.18 -20.65
C THR A 804 6.58 -38.71 -21.83
N ALA A 805 6.51 -39.50 -22.90
CA ALA A 805 5.68 -39.18 -24.07
C ALA A 805 4.17 -39.11 -23.71
N LYS A 806 3.71 -40.00 -22.83
CA LYS A 806 2.32 -40.01 -22.35
C LYS A 806 1.99 -38.90 -21.35
N LEU A 807 2.97 -38.39 -20.60
CA LEU A 807 2.80 -37.27 -19.68
C LEU A 807 2.97 -35.90 -20.36
N LEU A 808 3.54 -35.87 -21.57
CA LEU A 808 3.74 -34.64 -22.37
C LEU A 808 2.50 -33.73 -22.49
N PRO A 809 1.25 -34.26 -22.62
CA PRO A 809 0.06 -33.41 -22.65
C PRO A 809 -0.11 -32.51 -21.44
N MET A 810 0.38 -32.90 -20.25
CA MET A 810 0.35 -32.04 -19.07
C MET A 810 1.10 -30.73 -19.32
N VAL A 811 2.24 -30.79 -19.99
CA VAL A 811 3.09 -29.62 -20.19
C VAL A 811 2.51 -28.73 -21.28
N VAL A 812 2.06 -29.33 -22.39
CA VAL A 812 1.38 -28.59 -23.46
C VAL A 812 0.12 -27.91 -22.90
N SER A 813 -0.67 -28.63 -22.11
CA SER A 813 -1.84 -28.08 -21.42
C SER A 813 -1.45 -26.94 -20.48
N GLY A 814 -0.39 -27.08 -19.68
CA GLY A 814 0.02 -26.04 -18.73
C GLY A 814 0.47 -24.74 -19.40
N VAL A 815 1.22 -24.83 -20.49
CA VAL A 815 1.59 -23.65 -21.29
C VAL A 815 0.33 -22.98 -21.85
N LEU A 816 -0.61 -23.75 -22.43
CA LEU A 816 -1.85 -23.21 -22.98
C LEU A 816 -2.74 -22.59 -21.90
N VAL A 817 -2.89 -23.25 -20.75
CA VAL A 817 -3.72 -22.78 -19.62
C VAL A 817 -3.17 -21.50 -19.03
N ASN A 818 -1.84 -21.36 -18.88
CA ASN A 818 -1.26 -20.10 -18.42
C ASN A 818 -1.49 -18.95 -19.42
N VAL A 819 -1.37 -19.20 -20.73
CA VAL A 819 -1.70 -18.21 -21.77
C VAL A 819 -3.18 -17.79 -21.65
N ILE A 820 -4.08 -18.75 -21.51
CA ILE A 820 -5.52 -18.49 -21.32
C ILE A 820 -5.76 -17.70 -20.02
N CYS A 821 -5.12 -18.07 -18.91
CA CYS A 821 -5.23 -17.36 -17.63
C CYS A 821 -4.83 -15.88 -17.78
N GLY A 822 -3.71 -15.60 -18.45
CA GLY A 822 -3.26 -14.23 -18.71
C GLY A 822 -4.26 -13.39 -19.51
N LEU A 823 -5.09 -14.04 -20.34
CA LEU A 823 -6.16 -13.39 -21.12
C LEU A 823 -7.48 -13.30 -20.36
N VAL A 824 -7.81 -14.28 -19.52
CA VAL A 824 -9.15 -14.44 -18.92
C VAL A 824 -9.27 -13.85 -17.52
N LEU A 825 -8.18 -13.77 -16.74
CA LEU A 825 -8.20 -13.31 -15.33
C LEU A 825 -8.84 -11.93 -15.12
N HIS A 826 -8.84 -11.07 -16.15
CA HIS A 826 -9.43 -9.73 -16.07
C HIS A 826 -10.93 -9.70 -16.40
N ARG A 827 -11.47 -10.73 -17.05
CA ARG A 827 -12.87 -10.80 -17.52
C ARG A 827 -13.74 -11.63 -16.58
N VAL A 828 -13.17 -12.66 -15.98
CA VAL A 828 -13.92 -13.64 -15.19
C VAL A 828 -13.62 -13.44 -13.71
N SER A 829 -14.64 -13.60 -12.86
CA SER A 829 -14.46 -13.49 -11.41
C SER A 829 -13.48 -14.55 -10.91
N ASN A 830 -12.58 -14.17 -10.01
CA ASN A 830 -11.65 -15.11 -9.37
C ASN A 830 -12.38 -16.28 -8.69
N LYS A 831 -13.59 -16.06 -8.16
CA LYS A 831 -14.42 -17.14 -7.59
C LYS A 831 -14.75 -18.21 -8.64
N VAL A 832 -15.15 -17.79 -9.84
CA VAL A 832 -15.54 -18.70 -10.93
C VAL A 832 -14.31 -19.45 -11.43
N LEU A 833 -13.17 -18.75 -11.60
CA LEU A 833 -11.91 -19.37 -11.99
C LEU A 833 -11.47 -20.45 -10.98
N THR A 834 -11.47 -20.14 -9.68
CA THR A 834 -11.17 -21.14 -8.64
C THR A 834 -12.14 -22.32 -8.67
N GLY A 835 -13.42 -22.07 -8.93
CA GLY A 835 -14.45 -23.11 -9.11
C GLY A 835 -14.21 -24.02 -10.31
N ILE A 836 -13.87 -23.45 -11.47
CA ILE A 836 -13.47 -24.20 -12.66
C ILE A 836 -12.25 -25.06 -12.36
N GLY A 837 -11.25 -24.51 -11.66
CA GLY A 837 -10.06 -25.26 -11.28
C GLY A 837 -10.37 -26.43 -10.32
N ALA A 838 -11.21 -26.22 -9.30
CA ALA A 838 -11.61 -27.26 -8.36
C ALA A 838 -12.44 -28.36 -9.04
N LEU A 839 -13.33 -27.97 -9.96
CA LEU A 839 -14.11 -28.91 -10.77
C LEU A 839 -13.22 -29.73 -11.70
N ALA A 840 -12.25 -29.09 -12.37
CA ALA A 840 -11.31 -29.77 -13.25
C ALA A 840 -10.45 -30.79 -12.50
N TYR A 841 -9.98 -30.46 -11.28
CA TYR A 841 -9.32 -31.43 -10.41
C TYR A 841 -10.22 -32.61 -10.06
N THR A 842 -11.44 -32.32 -9.59
CA THR A 842 -12.40 -33.37 -9.20
C THR A 842 -12.71 -34.30 -10.37
N ALA A 843 -12.98 -33.74 -11.56
CA ALA A 843 -13.25 -34.50 -12.76
C ALA A 843 -12.06 -35.35 -13.19
N SER A 844 -10.84 -34.79 -13.18
CA SER A 844 -9.61 -35.52 -13.51
C SER A 844 -9.41 -36.75 -12.62
N PHE A 845 -9.48 -36.55 -11.30
CA PHE A 845 -9.26 -37.63 -10.34
C PHE A 845 -10.37 -38.67 -10.39
N LEU A 846 -11.63 -38.27 -10.61
CA LEU A 846 -12.73 -39.21 -10.80
C LEU A 846 -12.55 -40.07 -12.06
N ILE A 847 -12.16 -39.47 -13.20
CA ILE A 847 -11.88 -40.23 -14.43
C ILE A 847 -10.84 -41.32 -14.15
N LEU A 848 -9.72 -40.97 -13.52
CA LEU A 848 -8.68 -41.95 -13.17
C LEU A 848 -9.15 -43.00 -12.15
N SER A 849 -10.02 -42.62 -11.22
CA SER A 849 -10.57 -43.52 -10.19
C SER A 849 -11.47 -44.63 -10.78
N PHE A 850 -12.04 -44.43 -11.97
CA PHE A 850 -12.84 -45.41 -12.69
C PHE A 850 -12.05 -46.19 -13.75
N MET A 851 -10.73 -46.01 -13.80
CA MET A 851 -9.88 -46.69 -14.77
C MET A 851 -9.85 -48.21 -14.52
N THR A 852 -10.04 -49.00 -15.57
CA THR A 852 -9.85 -50.46 -15.56
C THR A 852 -8.46 -50.83 -16.10
N GLU A 853 -8.02 -52.08 -15.91
CA GLU A 853 -6.70 -52.50 -16.41
C GLU A 853 -6.57 -52.37 -17.93
N ASP A 854 -7.63 -52.60 -18.70
CA ASP A 854 -7.64 -52.48 -20.16
C ASP A 854 -7.99 -51.07 -20.68
N ALA A 855 -8.05 -50.08 -19.78
CA ALA A 855 -8.43 -48.73 -20.13
C ALA A 855 -7.53 -48.14 -21.23
N THR A 856 -8.17 -47.54 -22.23
CA THR A 856 -7.46 -46.86 -23.31
C THR A 856 -6.90 -45.53 -22.82
N TYR A 857 -5.64 -45.25 -23.14
CA TYR A 857 -4.97 -43.98 -22.81
C TYR A 857 -5.80 -42.74 -23.18
N TRP A 858 -6.42 -42.74 -24.35
CA TRP A 858 -7.21 -41.61 -24.86
C TRP A 858 -8.52 -41.36 -24.11
N ALA A 859 -9.10 -42.39 -23.49
CA ALA A 859 -10.39 -42.27 -22.81
C ALA A 859 -10.24 -41.84 -21.35
N PHE A 860 -9.15 -42.26 -20.68
CA PHE A 860 -8.96 -42.04 -19.25
C PHE A 860 -7.77 -41.12 -18.95
N ILE A 861 -6.56 -41.54 -19.32
CA ILE A 861 -5.33 -40.87 -18.94
C ILE A 861 -5.21 -39.49 -19.60
N PHE A 862 -5.34 -39.42 -20.93
CA PHE A 862 -5.22 -38.17 -21.67
C PHE A 862 -6.14 -37.04 -21.17
N PRO A 863 -7.48 -37.24 -21.06
CA PRO A 863 -8.36 -36.19 -20.57
C PRO A 863 -8.09 -35.84 -19.10
N ALA A 864 -7.73 -36.83 -18.26
CA ALA A 864 -7.36 -36.57 -16.88
C ALA A 864 -6.11 -35.69 -16.76
N LEU A 865 -5.06 -35.95 -17.57
CA LEU A 865 -3.83 -35.15 -17.60
C LEU A 865 -4.07 -33.70 -18.02
N VAL A 866 -4.98 -33.46 -18.95
CA VAL A 866 -5.34 -32.09 -19.36
C VAL A 866 -6.12 -31.40 -18.23
N LEU A 867 -7.14 -32.06 -17.67
CA LEU A 867 -7.98 -31.48 -16.63
C LEU A 867 -7.22 -31.20 -15.33
N VAL A 868 -6.26 -32.06 -14.97
CA VAL A 868 -5.48 -31.89 -13.73
C VAL A 868 -4.62 -30.61 -13.79
N VAL A 869 -4.08 -30.31 -14.96
CA VAL A 869 -3.25 -29.11 -15.16
C VAL A 869 -4.10 -27.85 -15.28
N VAL A 870 -5.28 -27.94 -15.90
CA VAL A 870 -6.29 -26.86 -15.86
C VAL A 870 -6.61 -26.49 -14.41
N GLY A 871 -6.80 -27.49 -13.54
CA GLY A 871 -6.99 -27.29 -12.10
C GLY A 871 -5.81 -26.56 -11.44
N ALA A 872 -4.61 -27.10 -11.65
CA ALA A 872 -3.39 -26.60 -11.02
C ALA A 872 -3.04 -25.17 -11.40
N ASP A 873 -2.96 -24.88 -12.69
CA ASP A 873 -2.46 -23.59 -13.15
C ASP A 873 -3.48 -22.46 -12.91
N ILE A 874 -4.79 -22.74 -13.02
CA ILE A 874 -5.82 -21.74 -12.71
C ILE A 874 -5.78 -21.41 -11.21
N GLN A 875 -5.84 -22.40 -10.32
CA GLN A 875 -5.84 -22.14 -8.89
C GLN A 875 -4.53 -21.53 -8.40
N PHE A 876 -3.39 -21.95 -8.95
CA PHE A 876 -2.09 -21.35 -8.65
C PHE A 876 -2.06 -19.87 -9.02
N ASN A 877 -2.47 -19.50 -10.25
CA ASN A 877 -2.49 -18.11 -10.69
C ASN A 877 -3.41 -17.23 -9.84
N VAL A 878 -4.64 -17.70 -9.57
CA VAL A 878 -5.62 -16.93 -8.78
C VAL A 878 -5.16 -16.75 -7.34
N THR A 879 -4.66 -17.82 -6.70
CA THR A 879 -4.23 -17.80 -5.31
C THR A 879 -2.97 -16.96 -5.13
N ASN A 880 -1.94 -17.17 -5.97
CA ASN A 880 -0.70 -16.41 -5.92
C ASN A 880 -0.97 -14.90 -6.05
N MET A 881 -1.79 -14.49 -7.02
CA MET A 881 -2.15 -13.09 -7.21
C MET A 881 -2.94 -12.50 -6.02
N TYR A 882 -3.88 -13.27 -5.46
CA TYR A 882 -4.65 -12.82 -4.29
C TYR A 882 -3.75 -12.62 -3.07
N VAL A 883 -2.84 -13.56 -2.81
CA VAL A 883 -1.86 -13.49 -1.71
C VAL A 883 -0.98 -12.25 -1.85
N MET A 884 -0.48 -11.96 -3.06
CA MET A 884 0.28 -10.74 -3.32
C MET A 884 -0.52 -9.46 -3.04
N SER A 885 -1.82 -9.46 -3.40
CA SER A 885 -2.67 -8.30 -3.14
C SER A 885 -3.08 -8.12 -1.68
N SER A 886 -2.86 -9.13 -0.83
CA SER A 886 -3.26 -9.13 0.58
C SER A 886 -2.22 -8.49 1.50
N LEU A 887 -0.98 -8.30 1.03
CA LEU A 887 0.11 -7.67 1.79
C LEU A 887 0.56 -6.34 1.17
N PRO A 888 1.09 -5.39 1.97
CA PRO A 888 1.63 -4.13 1.47
C PRO A 888 2.78 -4.31 0.46
N PRO A 889 3.08 -3.31 -0.39
CA PRO A 889 4.19 -3.34 -1.35
C PRO A 889 5.57 -3.61 -0.71
N SER A 890 5.77 -3.24 0.56
CA SER A 890 7.00 -3.49 1.31
C SER A 890 7.18 -4.94 1.75
N GLN A 891 6.12 -5.76 1.74
CA GLN A 891 6.11 -7.15 2.22
C GLN A 891 5.75 -8.16 1.11
N GLN A 892 5.99 -7.81 -0.15
CA GLN A 892 5.60 -8.64 -1.30
C GLN A 892 6.44 -9.93 -1.40
N SER A 893 7.70 -9.93 -0.97
CA SER A 893 8.52 -11.16 -1.00
C SER A 893 8.09 -12.12 0.10
N ILE A 894 7.71 -11.62 1.28
CA ILE A 894 7.09 -12.41 2.34
C ILE A 894 5.80 -13.07 1.85
N ALA A 895 4.95 -12.33 1.14
CA ALA A 895 3.73 -12.88 0.54
C ALA A 895 4.02 -14.09 -0.37
N GLY A 896 5.02 -13.96 -1.26
CA GLY A 896 5.50 -15.06 -2.11
C GLY A 896 6.09 -16.21 -1.31
N GLY A 897 6.83 -15.91 -0.24
CA GLY A 897 7.37 -16.90 0.69
C GLY A 897 6.28 -17.72 1.36
N ILE A 898 5.20 -17.07 1.87
CA ILE A 898 4.06 -17.75 2.49
C ILE A 898 3.40 -18.70 1.49
N PHE A 899 3.00 -18.19 0.31
CA PHE A 899 2.32 -18.99 -0.70
C PHE A 899 3.13 -20.22 -1.13
N ASN A 900 4.41 -20.04 -1.45
CA ASN A 900 5.25 -21.15 -1.91
C ASN A 900 5.58 -22.14 -0.77
N THR A 901 5.80 -21.66 0.46
CA THR A 901 6.05 -22.55 1.61
C THR A 901 4.84 -23.44 1.89
N VAL A 902 3.64 -22.85 1.91
CA VAL A 902 2.39 -23.60 2.09
C VAL A 902 2.17 -24.57 0.93
N SER A 903 2.40 -24.13 -0.32
CA SER A 903 2.32 -25.00 -1.51
C SER A 903 3.25 -26.21 -1.43
N LYS A 904 4.50 -26.02 -0.95
CA LYS A 904 5.47 -27.10 -0.79
C LYS A 904 5.12 -28.05 0.35
N LEU A 905 4.69 -27.51 1.50
CA LEU A 905 4.24 -28.33 2.63
C LEU A 905 3.04 -29.21 2.22
N CYS A 906 2.09 -28.59 1.53
CA CYS A 906 0.91 -29.22 0.93
C CYS A 906 1.28 -30.35 -0.03
N ASN A 907 2.23 -30.11 -0.94
CA ASN A 907 2.73 -31.13 -1.87
C ASN A 907 3.25 -32.37 -1.13
N ASN A 908 4.11 -32.16 -0.12
CA ASN A 908 4.72 -33.26 0.64
C ASN A 908 3.67 -34.02 1.45
N LEU A 909 2.73 -33.30 2.09
CA LEU A 909 1.61 -33.90 2.81
C LEU A 909 0.71 -34.74 1.89
N GLY A 910 0.39 -34.19 0.71
CA GLY A 910 -0.44 -34.86 -0.29
C GLY A 910 0.15 -36.20 -0.73
N LEU A 911 1.45 -36.22 -1.00
CA LEU A 911 2.18 -37.43 -1.38
C LEU A 911 2.28 -38.43 -0.22
N GLY A 912 2.61 -37.98 0.99
CA GLY A 912 2.74 -38.87 2.16
C GLY A 912 1.41 -39.55 2.54
N ILE A 913 0.29 -38.84 2.46
CA ILE A 913 -1.04 -39.44 2.64
C ILE A 913 -1.33 -40.46 1.52
N ALA A 914 -1.04 -40.11 0.27
CA ALA A 914 -1.23 -41.01 -0.86
C ALA A 914 -0.43 -42.31 -0.72
N THR A 915 0.84 -42.24 -0.33
CA THR A 915 1.67 -43.41 -0.02
C THR A 915 1.08 -44.25 1.11
N SER A 916 0.50 -43.61 2.12
CA SER A 916 -0.16 -44.34 3.22
C SER A 916 -1.42 -45.07 2.76
N VAL A 917 -2.22 -44.42 1.90
CA VAL A 917 -3.43 -45.01 1.31
C VAL A 917 -3.05 -46.19 0.42
N GLU A 918 -2.06 -46.01 -0.46
CA GLU A 918 -1.57 -47.06 -1.34
C GLU A 918 -1.06 -48.27 -0.54
N ALA A 919 -0.17 -48.05 0.43
CA ALA A 919 0.38 -49.12 1.26
C ALA A 919 -0.71 -49.84 2.07
N SER A 920 -1.76 -49.14 2.50
CA SER A 920 -2.89 -49.76 3.20
C SER A 920 -3.63 -50.78 2.33
N VAL A 921 -3.76 -50.51 1.04
CA VAL A 921 -4.40 -51.42 0.08
C VAL A 921 -3.46 -52.57 -0.25
N VAL A 922 -2.19 -52.29 -0.55
CA VAL A 922 -1.17 -53.32 -0.84
C VAL A 922 -1.11 -54.39 0.25
N ASN A 923 -1.13 -53.99 1.53
CA ASN A 923 -1.11 -54.92 2.66
C ASN A 923 -2.34 -55.84 2.74
N THR A 924 -3.44 -55.48 2.08
CA THR A 924 -4.69 -56.27 2.04
C THR A 924 -4.87 -57.02 0.72
N MET A 925 -3.97 -56.85 -0.24
CA MET A 925 -4.08 -57.51 -1.55
C MET A 925 -3.89 -59.02 -1.43
N THR A 926 -4.78 -59.75 -2.07
CA THR A 926 -4.64 -61.18 -2.35
C THR A 926 -4.25 -61.40 -3.81
N ALA A 927 -3.79 -62.61 -4.17
CA ALA A 927 -3.43 -62.96 -5.54
C ALA A 927 -4.56 -62.78 -6.57
N SER A 928 -5.82 -62.66 -6.13
CA SER A 928 -7.00 -62.40 -6.97
C SER A 928 -7.31 -60.91 -7.15
N THR A 929 -6.57 -60.01 -6.50
CA THR A 929 -6.82 -58.57 -6.54
C THR A 929 -6.11 -57.95 -7.75
N PRO A 930 -6.80 -57.15 -8.60
CA PRO A 930 -6.17 -56.46 -9.73
C PRO A 930 -4.98 -55.60 -9.30
N ALA A 931 -3.89 -55.59 -10.05
CA ALA A 931 -2.66 -54.85 -9.71
C ALA A 931 -2.88 -53.33 -9.70
N ILE A 932 -3.93 -52.84 -10.38
CA ILE A 932 -4.31 -51.43 -10.43
C ILE A 932 -4.95 -50.89 -9.14
N GLN A 933 -5.48 -51.74 -8.26
CA GLN A 933 -6.28 -51.36 -7.08
C GLN A 933 -5.62 -50.32 -6.15
N PRO A 934 -4.35 -50.46 -5.75
CA PRO A 934 -3.70 -49.48 -4.87
C PRO A 934 -3.65 -48.08 -5.47
N TYR A 935 -3.42 -47.96 -6.77
CA TYR A 935 -3.42 -46.68 -7.49
C TYR A 935 -4.82 -46.06 -7.57
N LEU A 936 -5.87 -46.87 -7.80
CA LEU A 936 -7.25 -46.39 -7.79
C LEU A 936 -7.64 -45.81 -6.42
N ALA A 937 -7.19 -46.42 -5.32
CA ALA A 937 -7.45 -45.90 -3.98
C ALA A 937 -6.83 -44.50 -3.77
N VAL A 938 -5.62 -44.28 -4.29
CA VAL A 938 -4.99 -42.95 -4.30
C VAL A 938 -5.80 -41.95 -5.11
N TYR A 939 -6.31 -42.34 -6.28
CA TYR A 939 -7.14 -41.47 -7.11
C TYR A 939 -8.47 -41.12 -6.43
N TRP A 940 -9.09 -42.07 -5.71
CA TRP A 940 -10.28 -41.81 -4.89
C TRP A 940 -10.00 -40.84 -3.75
N TYR A 941 -8.86 -40.98 -3.07
CA TYR A 941 -8.40 -40.02 -2.07
C TYR A 941 -8.24 -38.61 -2.67
N ALA A 942 -7.58 -38.51 -3.83
CA ALA A 942 -7.39 -37.23 -4.52
C ALA A 942 -8.73 -36.63 -4.95
N ALA A 943 -9.67 -37.46 -5.43
CA ALA A 943 -11.02 -37.04 -5.80
C ALA A 943 -11.81 -36.53 -4.59
N ALA A 944 -11.69 -37.17 -3.42
CA ALA A 944 -12.33 -36.72 -2.19
C ALA A 944 -11.77 -35.37 -1.71
N ALA A 945 -10.45 -35.19 -1.74
CA ALA A 945 -9.80 -33.93 -1.39
C ALA A 945 -10.21 -32.79 -2.35
N ALA A 946 -10.21 -33.05 -3.66
CA ALA A 946 -10.67 -32.09 -4.66
C ALA A 946 -12.17 -31.79 -4.56
N GLY A 947 -13.00 -32.78 -4.23
CA GLY A 947 -14.43 -32.58 -3.97
C GLY A 947 -14.69 -31.66 -2.78
N LEU A 948 -13.89 -31.78 -1.71
CA LEU A 948 -13.93 -30.85 -0.57
C LEU A 948 -13.48 -29.44 -0.98
N SER A 949 -12.42 -29.33 -1.81
CA SER A 949 -12.01 -28.05 -2.42
C SER A 949 -13.19 -27.40 -3.16
N LEU A 950 -13.89 -28.17 -4.00
CA LEU A 950 -15.06 -27.68 -4.75
C LEU A 950 -16.20 -27.24 -3.82
N PHE A 951 -16.45 -27.97 -2.72
CA PHE A 951 -17.45 -27.62 -1.71
C PHE A 951 -17.12 -26.29 -0.98
N MET A 952 -15.83 -25.94 -0.85
CA MET A 952 -15.42 -24.68 -0.20
C MET A 952 -15.60 -23.44 -1.10
N VAL A 953 -15.65 -23.60 -2.42
CA VAL A 953 -15.73 -22.49 -3.40
C VAL A 953 -16.95 -21.58 -3.22
N PRO A 954 -18.18 -22.08 -2.98
CA PRO A 954 -19.35 -21.22 -2.76
C PRO A 954 -19.17 -20.21 -1.62
N PHE A 955 -18.37 -20.54 -0.60
CA PHE A 955 -18.09 -19.68 0.55
C PHE A 955 -17.08 -18.56 0.26
N LEU A 956 -16.42 -18.57 -0.91
CA LEU A 956 -15.55 -17.49 -1.36
C LEU A 956 -16.36 -16.29 -1.83
N THR A 957 -15.91 -15.08 -1.48
CA THR A 957 -16.52 -13.80 -1.88
C THR A 957 -15.58 -12.96 -2.76
N LEU A 958 -14.90 -13.63 -3.69
CA LEU A 958 -13.93 -13.00 -4.59
C LEU A 958 -14.62 -12.36 -5.80
N LYS A 959 -14.23 -11.11 -6.13
CA LYS A 959 -14.66 -10.38 -7.34
C LYS A 959 -13.58 -10.45 -8.43
N THR A 960 -13.93 -10.00 -9.64
CA THR A 960 -13.03 -9.87 -10.80
C THR A 960 -11.83 -8.98 -10.47
N GLN A 961 -10.62 -9.40 -10.86
CA GLN A 961 -9.41 -8.59 -10.67
C GLN A 961 -9.06 -7.77 -11.91
N GLY A 962 -8.90 -6.45 -11.73
CA GLY A 962 -8.45 -5.54 -12.78
C GLY A 962 -9.54 -4.86 -13.60
N ASN A 963 -10.82 -4.94 -13.19
CA ASN A 963 -11.92 -4.27 -13.89
C ASN A 963 -12.78 -3.39 -12.97
N THR A 964 -12.14 -2.64 -12.07
CA THR A 964 -12.88 -1.82 -11.09
C THR A 964 -13.57 -0.58 -11.68
N GLU A 965 -13.54 -0.35 -13.01
CA GLU A 965 -14.27 0.78 -13.63
C GLU A 965 -15.15 0.42 -14.85
N SER A 966 -15.00 -0.73 -15.52
CA SER A 966 -15.83 -1.02 -16.72
C SER A 966 -17.25 -1.50 -16.39
N GLN A 967 -17.48 -2.11 -15.23
CA GLN A 967 -18.82 -2.59 -14.85
C GLN A 967 -19.78 -1.50 -14.36
N GLU A 968 -19.33 -0.26 -14.13
CA GLU A 968 -20.25 0.87 -13.95
C GLU A 968 -20.77 1.43 -15.29
N ASN A 969 -20.14 1.08 -16.43
CA ASN A 969 -20.60 1.46 -17.78
C ASN A 969 -21.29 0.32 -18.54
N GLU A 970 -20.93 -0.95 -18.34
CA GLU A 970 -21.60 -2.08 -19.03
C GLU A 970 -23.01 -2.40 -18.48
N GLY A 971 -23.33 -1.99 -17.25
CA GLY A 971 -24.71 -2.00 -16.74
C GLY A 971 -25.63 -0.97 -17.40
N LEU A 972 -25.13 -0.18 -18.36
CA LEU A 972 -25.89 0.82 -19.12
C LEU A 972 -26.00 0.50 -20.62
N THR A 973 -25.36 -0.57 -21.13
CA THR A 973 -25.35 -0.88 -22.56
C THR A 973 -25.61 -2.36 -22.92
N GLY A 974 -25.83 -3.24 -21.93
CA GLY A 974 -26.01 -4.68 -22.14
C GLY A 974 -27.44 -5.23 -22.14
N GLU A 975 -28.48 -4.39 -22.27
CA GLU A 975 -29.88 -4.85 -22.46
C GLU A 975 -30.54 -4.10 -23.61
N MET A 976 -30.02 -4.28 -24.83
CA MET A 976 -30.82 -4.17 -26.04
C MET A 976 -30.21 -5.10 -27.08
N VAL A 977 -31.06 -5.90 -27.74
CA VAL A 977 -30.78 -6.92 -28.77
C VAL A 977 -30.39 -8.29 -28.21
N GLY A 978 -31.26 -9.30 -28.13
CA GLY A 978 -32.67 -9.40 -28.49
C GLY A 978 -33.17 -10.83 -28.23
N GLU A 979 -34.46 -10.96 -27.91
CA GLU A 979 -35.17 -12.23 -28.09
C GLU A 979 -36.56 -11.96 -28.67
N LYS A 980 -36.90 -12.80 -29.64
CA LYS A 980 -37.96 -12.62 -30.63
C LYS A 980 -39.35 -12.65 -30.01
N MET A 981 -40.17 -11.68 -30.41
CA MET A 981 -41.62 -11.78 -30.43
C MET A 981 -42.06 -12.97 -31.28
N ALA A 982 -42.76 -13.93 -30.69
CA ALA A 982 -43.73 -14.76 -31.38
C ALA A 982 -45.11 -14.46 -30.77
N SER A 983 -45.90 -13.73 -31.54
CA SER A 983 -47.30 -13.41 -31.27
C SER A 983 -48.19 -14.64 -31.47
N THR A 984 -49.00 -14.99 -30.48
CA THR A 984 -50.27 -15.69 -30.69
C THR A 984 -51.35 -14.99 -29.88
N HIS A 985 -52.42 -14.62 -30.59
CA HIS A 985 -53.63 -13.95 -30.10
C HIS A 985 -54.65 -15.00 -29.58
N PRO A 986 -55.81 -14.58 -29.02
CA PRO A 986 -56.42 -15.15 -27.81
C PRO A 986 -57.63 -16.04 -28.09
N GLU A 987 -58.01 -16.90 -27.13
CA GLU A 987 -59.40 -17.41 -26.98
C GLU A 987 -59.77 -17.65 -25.49
N ASP A 988 -60.84 -16.95 -25.09
CA ASP A 988 -62.05 -17.39 -24.37
C ASP A 988 -62.08 -17.99 -22.94
N VAL A 989 -62.55 -17.13 -22.00
CA VAL A 989 -63.82 -17.16 -21.20
C VAL A 989 -64.17 -18.42 -20.37
N PRO A 990 -64.84 -18.32 -19.18
CA PRO A 990 -64.75 -17.40 -18.02
C PRO A 990 -64.68 -18.23 -16.71
N ILE A 991 -64.90 -17.67 -15.49
CA ILE A 991 -65.97 -18.06 -14.52
C ILE A 991 -65.93 -17.05 -13.34
N ALA A 992 -67.12 -16.49 -13.04
CA ALA A 992 -67.67 -15.89 -11.81
C ALA A 992 -66.74 -15.66 -10.58
N GLY A 993 -66.84 -14.59 -9.82
CA GLY A 993 -67.96 -13.70 -9.54
C GLY A 993 -67.87 -13.33 -8.05
N THR A 994 -67.67 -12.05 -7.75
CA THR A 994 -67.71 -11.51 -6.39
C THR A 994 -69.17 -11.38 -5.95
N THR A 995 -69.52 -11.91 -4.77
CA THR A 995 -70.42 -11.23 -3.82
C THR A 995 -70.45 -11.96 -2.48
N GLY A 996 -70.27 -11.19 -1.40
CA GLY A 996 -71.16 -11.30 -0.25
C GLY A 996 -70.65 -12.02 1.00
N SER A 997 -70.40 -11.19 2.03
CA SER A 997 -70.68 -11.47 3.45
C SER A 997 -69.66 -12.39 4.16
N VAL A 998 -69.36 -12.32 5.46
CA VAL A 998 -69.70 -11.53 6.64
C VAL A 998 -68.74 -12.11 7.73
N ILE A 999 -68.51 -11.41 8.86
CA ILE A 999 -67.86 -11.91 10.12
C ILE A 999 -66.32 -11.78 10.25
N SER A 1000 -65.88 -10.79 11.03
CA SER A 1000 -64.74 -10.89 11.99
C SER A 1000 -65.24 -11.59 13.28
N PRO A 1001 -64.43 -12.04 14.27
CA PRO A 1001 -62.99 -11.84 14.53
C PRO A 1001 -62.27 -13.09 15.13
N ALA A 1002 -61.13 -12.86 15.82
CA ALA A 1002 -60.45 -13.70 16.84
C ALA A 1002 -59.47 -14.77 16.30
N ILE A 1003 -58.15 -14.62 16.52
CA ILE A 1003 -57.35 -14.89 17.75
C ILE A 1003 -57.15 -16.40 17.98
N ASP A 1004 -55.88 -16.81 17.88
CA ASP A 1004 -55.13 -17.92 18.55
C ASP A 1004 -54.15 -18.54 17.54
N VAL A 1005 -52.83 -18.32 17.66
CA VAL A 1005 -51.89 -18.99 18.58
C VAL A 1005 -52.01 -20.52 18.48
N GLU A 1006 -51.20 -21.16 17.62
CA GLU A 1006 -50.28 -22.22 18.04
C GLU A 1006 -49.41 -22.77 16.89
N HIS A 1007 -48.12 -22.86 17.21
CA HIS A 1007 -47.16 -23.94 16.95
C HIS A 1007 -47.13 -24.77 15.64
N GLU A 1008 -45.87 -24.86 15.18
CA GLU A 1008 -45.16 -26.03 14.67
C GLU A 1008 -45.18 -26.40 13.17
N LYS A 1009 -43.95 -26.30 12.63
CA LYS A 1009 -43.26 -27.26 11.74
C LYS A 1009 -43.76 -27.40 10.30
N ARG A 1010 -43.05 -26.73 9.40
CA ARG A 1010 -42.08 -27.40 8.52
C ARG A 1010 -40.99 -26.46 8.03
#